data_AF-A0A2E8D5D4-F1
#
_entry.id   AF-A0A2E8D5D4-F1
#
_cell.length_a   1.000
_cell.length_b   1.000
_cell.length_c   1.000
_cell.angle_alpha   90.00
_cell.angle_beta   90.00
_cell.angle_gamma   90.00
#
_symmetry.space_group_name_H-M   'P 1'
#
loop_
_entity.id
_entity.type
_entity.pdbx_description
1 polymer ?
#
loop_
_entity_poly.entity_id
_entity_poly.type
_entity_poly.pdbx_seq_one_letter_code
_entity_poly.pdbx_strand_id
1 'polypeptide(L)'
;MSLFNRLNTIFRRLGRAKHRHPEEGASDPAARAGRRIDAEQLEDRVLFNAAPIDLAAVQDIDAFHTPDTMHDALEALAETAHAQYGFAHIPEAPGRDDLVTEDASQFDDVLALEPDAAASESSEIVFIDRSVEDYQTLVNDLQSSSKADRFDIVFIEQDADGIEQVTRALAERGNYDAIHIVSHGNDRGLRLGETWLSGATLEFFQEEIATWGESLSDSGDLLFYGCDLAESAEGRALLESVSELCDCDVAASTDDTGSAELGGDWELEFHTGSIEAQIAVSIDGQIAWNHILALPTYAGNSTLAAGTGAITPALPAGIQVDDVLLGFFETHQETVTIVNPNGGTWTQVSNSPQGSGIAGANSSSRLTVFWSVYNGTQGAPTTNDPGDHVSGFIAGFRGVDTSDPIDVTSGSAAVSISGATTTVNDSLVVIAATAEDDSDAFSNWVNASLANMTERFERVHAQGDQGLIGIATGELAVAGAYGASTTTLTPSGERWGGMTISLASAAVNTLDVDTISDAADGDTTSISALLADKGSDGFISLREAITATNNTANGATPDEIHFNIAGAGPHTIQHLAILHQTMVTMTRRRKRKKTTPIQSMKNRNRSTSLTTVARAVADRASHLTKHSRWRRLLAHRLRALSKKPIRSACKNWSNICVRAEQR
;
A
#
# COMPACT_ATOMS: atom_id res chain seq x y z
N MET A 1 -45.23 26.47 26.52
CA MET A 1 -46.72 26.51 26.65
C MET A 1 -47.28 25.94 25.37
N SER A 2 -48.14 24.92 25.33
CA SER A 2 -48.81 24.16 26.40
C SER A 2 -49.22 22.81 25.78
N LEU A 3 -48.78 21.63 26.21
CA LEU A 3 -49.16 20.85 27.40
C LEU A 3 -48.07 19.74 27.50
N PHE A 4 -47.40 19.41 28.61
CA PHE A 4 -47.93 19.06 29.93
C PHE A 4 -48.98 17.94 29.90
N ASN A 5 -48.55 16.68 29.71
CA ASN A 5 -49.00 15.48 30.46
C ASN A 5 -48.72 14.16 29.72
N ARG A 6 -47.79 13.34 30.24
CA ARG A 6 -47.95 11.87 30.42
C ARG A 6 -46.82 11.19 31.22
N LEU A 7 -46.24 11.91 32.19
CA LEU A 7 -45.28 11.35 33.18
C LEU A 7 -45.84 11.43 34.60
N ASN A 8 -46.72 10.48 34.94
CA ASN A 8 -46.98 9.91 36.28
C ASN A 8 -48.29 9.12 36.25
N THR A 9 -48.29 7.89 36.80
CA THR A 9 -49.26 7.34 37.79
C THR A 9 -49.29 5.81 37.72
N ILE A 10 -48.33 5.14 38.37
CA ILE A 10 -48.62 3.96 39.18
C ILE A 10 -48.01 4.21 40.57
N PHE A 11 -48.81 4.06 41.61
CA PHE A 11 -48.55 4.66 42.92
C PHE A 11 -47.64 3.80 43.82
N ARG A 12 -46.73 4.50 44.49
CA ARG A 12 -46.11 4.16 45.79
C ARG A 12 -46.96 3.25 46.69
N ARG A 13 -46.32 2.28 47.36
CA ARG A 13 -46.43 2.08 48.83
C ARG A 13 -45.40 1.09 49.41
N LEU A 14 -44.59 1.59 50.35
CA LEU A 14 -44.01 0.90 51.53
C LEU A 14 -43.04 -0.28 51.29
N GLY A 15 -41.85 -0.37 51.90
CA GLY A 15 -41.11 0.59 52.73
C GLY A 15 -39.91 -0.03 53.50
N ARG A 16 -38.91 0.81 53.81
CA ARG A 16 -37.88 0.70 54.89
C ARG A 16 -37.05 -0.59 55.09
N ALA A 17 -35.82 -0.54 54.57
CA ALA A 17 -34.55 -0.39 55.33
C ALA A 17 -33.90 -1.53 56.18
N LYS A 18 -32.56 -1.54 56.07
CA LYS A 18 -31.47 -1.94 57.01
C LYS A 18 -30.81 -3.34 56.91
N HIS A 19 -29.54 -3.30 56.46
CA HIS A 19 -28.33 -4.04 56.88
C HIS A 19 -28.45 -5.43 57.54
N ARG A 20 -27.70 -6.40 56.98
CA ARG A 20 -26.52 -7.05 57.62
C ARG A 20 -25.73 -7.93 56.63
N HIS A 21 -24.41 -7.72 56.59
CA HIS A 21 -23.38 -8.76 56.35
C HIS A 21 -22.95 -9.35 57.73
N PRO A 22 -22.12 -10.41 57.87
CA PRO A 22 -21.13 -10.93 56.89
C PRO A 22 -20.95 -12.48 56.85
N GLU A 23 -19.85 -12.89 56.18
CA GLU A 23 -19.00 -14.10 56.36
C GLU A 23 -19.29 -15.45 55.64
N GLU A 24 -18.36 -15.75 54.71
CA GLU A 24 -17.58 -16.98 54.46
C GLU A 24 -18.21 -18.39 54.38
N GLY A 25 -17.74 -19.20 53.41
CA GLY A 25 -17.83 -20.67 53.52
C GLY A 25 -17.74 -21.54 52.25
N ALA A 26 -16.54 -21.66 51.66
CA ALA A 26 -16.01 -22.86 50.97
C ALA A 26 -16.73 -23.54 49.77
N SER A 27 -15.91 -24.27 49.00
CA SER A 27 -16.18 -24.98 47.75
C SER A 27 -16.63 -26.45 47.92
N ASP A 28 -17.45 -26.96 47.00
CA ASP A 28 -17.36 -28.34 46.49
C ASP A 28 -18.07 -28.48 45.10
N PRO A 29 -17.51 -29.16 44.08
CA PRO A 29 -18.12 -29.25 42.74
C PRO A 29 -18.63 -30.66 42.37
N ALA A 30 -19.94 -30.90 42.37
CA ALA A 30 -20.54 -32.05 41.67
C ALA A 30 -22.04 -31.92 41.34
N ALA A 31 -22.42 -32.50 40.19
CA ALA A 31 -23.75 -33.02 39.83
C ALA A 31 -24.94 -32.05 39.53
N ARG A 32 -25.08 -31.67 38.25
CA ARG A 32 -26.31 -31.80 37.42
C ARG A 32 -25.99 -31.42 35.96
N ALA A 33 -25.78 -32.36 35.04
CA ALA A 33 -26.78 -33.20 34.36
C ALA A 33 -27.74 -32.43 33.42
N GLY A 34 -27.46 -32.49 32.11
CA GLY A 34 -28.49 -32.52 31.07
C GLY A 34 -28.82 -31.23 30.30
N ARG A 35 -27.98 -30.86 29.32
CA ARG A 35 -28.46 -30.32 28.05
C ARG A 35 -27.83 -31.11 26.90
N ARG A 36 -28.65 -31.54 25.94
CA ARG A 36 -28.17 -32.08 24.67
C ARG A 36 -27.47 -30.95 23.91
N ILE A 37 -26.34 -31.27 23.29
CA ILE A 37 -25.86 -30.56 22.12
C ILE A 37 -26.36 -31.38 20.95
N ASP A 38 -27.27 -30.83 20.17
CA ASP A 38 -27.61 -31.40 18.87
C ASP A 38 -26.49 -30.96 17.92
N ALA A 39 -25.60 -31.90 17.59
CA ALA A 39 -24.51 -31.71 16.65
C ALA A 39 -24.96 -32.25 15.30
N GLU A 40 -25.26 -31.36 14.37
CA GLU A 40 -25.51 -31.73 12.98
C GLU A 40 -24.20 -32.11 12.29
N GLN A 41 -24.27 -33.10 11.41
CA GLN A 41 -23.12 -33.65 10.71
C GLN A 41 -22.75 -32.73 9.55
N LEU A 42 -21.70 -31.93 9.71
CA LEU A 42 -21.08 -31.21 8.61
C LEU A 42 -20.64 -32.20 7.51
N GLU A 43 -20.80 -31.78 6.26
CA GLU A 43 -20.56 -32.57 5.06
C GLU A 43 -19.08 -32.98 4.87
N ASP A 44 -18.87 -34.10 4.17
CA ASP A 44 -17.55 -34.70 3.97
C ASP A 44 -16.64 -33.81 3.10
N ARG A 45 -15.73 -33.06 3.74
CA ARG A 45 -14.67 -32.31 3.06
C ARG A 45 -13.66 -33.28 2.42
N VAL A 46 -13.67 -33.35 1.09
CA VAL A 46 -12.64 -34.06 0.32
C VAL A 46 -11.27 -33.41 0.54
N LEU A 47 -10.38 -34.11 1.23
CA LEU A 47 -9.03 -33.64 1.54
C LEU A 47 -8.09 -33.94 0.36
N PHE A 48 -7.72 -32.92 -0.43
CA PHE A 48 -6.67 -33.06 -1.44
C PHE A 48 -5.30 -33.23 -0.76
N ASN A 49 -4.73 -34.42 -0.87
CA ASN A 49 -3.37 -34.71 -0.39
C ASN A 49 -2.37 -34.62 -1.55
N ALA A 50 -1.45 -33.65 -1.47
CA ALA A 50 -0.35 -33.48 -2.41
C ALA A 50 0.78 -34.49 -2.16
N ALA A 51 0.59 -35.73 -2.60
CA ALA A 51 1.67 -36.72 -2.69
C ALA A 51 2.46 -36.52 -4.01
N PRO A 52 3.80 -36.37 -3.98
CA PRO A 52 4.58 -36.22 -5.20
C PRO A 52 4.59 -37.50 -6.03
N ILE A 53 4.36 -37.38 -7.33
CA ILE A 53 4.43 -38.49 -8.28
C ILE A 53 5.90 -38.94 -8.44
N ASP A 54 6.16 -40.23 -8.24
CA ASP A 54 7.49 -40.82 -8.44
C ASP A 54 7.84 -40.86 -9.95
N LEU A 55 8.71 -39.93 -10.36
CA LEU A 55 9.11 -39.75 -11.76
C LEU A 55 10.05 -40.85 -12.31
N ALA A 56 10.26 -41.95 -11.59
CA ALA A 56 11.17 -43.02 -11.97
C ALA A 56 10.72 -43.90 -13.15
N ALA A 57 9.48 -43.76 -13.63
CA ALA A 57 8.89 -44.65 -14.64
C ALA A 57 9.10 -44.22 -16.11
N VAL A 58 9.51 -42.98 -16.40
CA VAL A 58 9.66 -42.46 -17.77
C VAL A 58 11.06 -42.74 -18.31
N GLN A 59 11.28 -43.92 -18.91
CA GLN A 59 12.45 -44.20 -19.74
C GLN A 59 12.14 -44.00 -21.23
N ASP A 60 13.13 -43.46 -21.96
CA ASP A 60 13.13 -43.11 -23.40
C ASP A 60 12.50 -41.77 -23.85
N ILE A 61 13.14 -40.67 -23.44
CA ILE A 61 13.02 -39.35 -24.11
C ILE A 61 14.08 -39.24 -25.22
N ASP A 62 13.88 -39.92 -26.35
CA ASP A 62 14.71 -39.74 -27.57
C ASP A 62 13.90 -39.89 -28.88
N ALA A 63 12.57 -39.73 -28.81
CA ALA A 63 11.64 -39.94 -29.93
C ALA A 63 10.52 -38.87 -30.03
N PHE A 64 10.87 -37.58 -30.01
CA PHE A 64 9.93 -36.47 -30.28
C PHE A 64 10.49 -35.57 -31.38
N HIS A 65 9.83 -35.52 -32.55
CA HIS A 65 10.21 -34.64 -33.67
C HIS A 65 9.06 -34.15 -34.57
N THR A 66 7.78 -34.44 -34.26
CA THR A 66 6.61 -33.92 -34.99
C THR A 66 5.43 -33.63 -34.06
N PRO A 67 4.59 -32.60 -34.34
CA PRO A 67 3.45 -32.23 -33.50
C PRO A 67 2.46 -33.37 -33.20
N ASP A 68 2.21 -34.24 -34.20
CA ASP A 68 1.27 -35.36 -34.08
C ASP A 68 1.61 -36.31 -32.92
N THR A 69 2.91 -36.45 -32.56
CA THR A 69 3.35 -37.35 -31.48
C THR A 69 3.03 -36.88 -30.07
N MET A 70 2.50 -35.66 -29.88
CA MET A 70 2.06 -35.17 -28.57
C MET A 70 0.62 -35.54 -28.22
N HIS A 71 -0.24 -35.81 -29.22
CA HIS A 71 -1.64 -36.19 -28.97
C HIS A 71 -1.72 -37.60 -28.37
N ASP A 72 -1.10 -38.57 -29.04
CA ASP A 72 -0.97 -39.96 -28.60
C ASP A 72 -0.33 -40.08 -27.20
N ALA A 73 0.61 -39.18 -26.86
CA ALA A 73 1.28 -39.16 -25.56
C ALA A 73 0.37 -38.64 -24.43
N LEU A 74 -0.53 -37.69 -24.73
CA LEU A 74 -1.56 -37.21 -23.82
C LEU A 74 -2.64 -38.27 -23.59
N GLU A 75 -3.03 -39.00 -24.63
CA GLU A 75 -4.01 -40.10 -24.54
C GLU A 75 -3.48 -41.27 -23.69
N ALA A 76 -2.22 -41.67 -23.88
CA ALA A 76 -1.57 -42.69 -23.05
C ALA A 76 -1.42 -42.27 -21.56
N LEU A 77 -1.19 -40.99 -21.29
CA LEU A 77 -1.19 -40.46 -19.91
C LEU A 77 -2.60 -40.49 -19.29
N ALA A 78 -3.64 -40.20 -20.07
CA ALA A 78 -5.04 -40.27 -19.63
C ALA A 78 -5.47 -41.71 -19.32
N GLU A 79 -5.12 -42.69 -20.16
CA GLU A 79 -5.37 -44.13 -19.87
C GLU A 79 -4.64 -44.59 -18.59
N THR A 80 -3.40 -44.14 -18.38
CA THR A 80 -2.63 -44.48 -17.18
C THR A 80 -3.27 -43.91 -15.91
N ALA A 81 -3.82 -42.69 -15.97
CA ALA A 81 -4.58 -42.10 -14.87
C ALA A 81 -5.89 -42.87 -14.59
N HIS A 82 -6.59 -43.30 -15.64
CA HIS A 82 -7.86 -44.03 -15.53
C HIS A 82 -7.71 -45.41 -14.86
N ALA A 83 -6.57 -46.08 -15.07
CA ALA A 83 -6.28 -47.38 -14.46
C ALA A 83 -5.95 -47.33 -12.97
N GLN A 84 -5.55 -46.16 -12.43
CA GLN A 84 -5.08 -46.01 -11.05
C GLN A 84 -6.13 -45.41 -10.10
N TYR A 85 -7.09 -44.64 -10.62
CA TYR A 85 -8.15 -43.99 -9.84
C TYR A 85 -9.53 -44.25 -10.46
N GLY A 86 -10.12 -45.41 -10.13
CA GLY A 86 -11.39 -45.85 -10.69
C GLY A 86 -12.56 -44.93 -10.32
N PHE A 87 -12.97 -44.06 -11.25
CA PHE A 87 -14.20 -43.27 -11.16
C PHE A 87 -15.43 -44.09 -11.54
N ALA A 88 -16.56 -43.82 -10.90
CA ALA A 88 -17.80 -44.57 -11.11
C ALA A 88 -18.52 -44.20 -12.43
N HIS A 89 -19.19 -45.19 -12.98
CA HIS A 89 -19.81 -45.21 -14.30
C HIS A 89 -21.08 -44.33 -14.40
N ILE A 90 -21.14 -43.39 -15.35
CA ILE A 90 -22.39 -42.73 -15.75
C ILE A 90 -23.04 -43.57 -16.86
N PRO A 91 -24.34 -43.94 -16.77
CA PRO A 91 -24.98 -44.81 -17.75
C PRO A 91 -25.35 -44.06 -19.05
N GLU A 92 -25.08 -44.72 -20.16
CA GLU A 92 -25.33 -44.25 -21.53
C GLU A 92 -26.83 -44.34 -21.89
N ALA A 93 -27.36 -43.34 -22.61
CA ALA A 93 -28.77 -43.31 -23.00
C ALA A 93 -29.06 -44.28 -24.17
N PRO A 94 -30.14 -45.10 -24.11
CA PRO A 94 -30.43 -46.09 -25.13
C PRO A 94 -30.90 -45.44 -26.45
N GLY A 95 -30.52 -46.08 -27.56
CA GLY A 95 -30.69 -45.55 -28.91
C GLY A 95 -32.13 -45.57 -29.47
N ARG A 96 -32.26 -44.96 -30.66
CA ARG A 96 -33.49 -44.86 -31.44
C ARG A 96 -33.88 -46.22 -32.05
N ASP A 97 -35.12 -46.64 -31.81
CA ASP A 97 -35.99 -47.30 -32.80
C ASP A 97 -37.41 -47.39 -32.22
N ASP A 98 -38.35 -46.58 -32.72
CA ASP A 98 -39.68 -47.04 -33.13
C ASP A 98 -40.50 -45.90 -33.75
N LEU A 99 -41.22 -46.24 -34.83
CA LEU A 99 -42.04 -45.33 -35.63
C LEU A 99 -43.50 -45.37 -35.16
N VAL A 100 -44.07 -44.21 -34.81
CA VAL A 100 -45.51 -43.97 -34.97
C VAL A 100 -45.72 -42.62 -35.65
N THR A 101 -46.23 -42.67 -36.88
CA THR A 101 -46.68 -41.52 -37.65
C THR A 101 -48.14 -41.22 -37.34
N GLU A 102 -48.44 -40.12 -36.65
CA GLU A 102 -49.77 -39.49 -36.72
C GLU A 102 -49.70 -37.97 -36.87
N ASP A 103 -50.43 -37.50 -37.88
CA ASP A 103 -50.94 -36.16 -38.18
C ASP A 103 -50.04 -34.91 -38.04
N ALA A 104 -49.61 -34.38 -39.18
CA ALA A 104 -49.03 -33.05 -39.32
C ALA A 104 -49.99 -32.14 -40.11
N SER A 105 -50.96 -31.49 -39.44
CA SER A 105 -51.88 -30.56 -40.10
C SER A 105 -52.58 -29.49 -39.23
N GLN A 106 -52.05 -29.09 -38.05
CA GLN A 106 -52.84 -28.19 -37.16
C GLN A 106 -52.12 -27.24 -36.17
N PHE A 107 -51.01 -26.57 -36.54
CA PHE A 107 -50.47 -25.43 -35.75
C PHE A 107 -49.84 -24.32 -36.63
N ASP A 108 -50.65 -23.68 -37.48
CA ASP A 108 -50.29 -22.40 -38.16
C ASP A 108 -50.98 -21.21 -37.46
N ASP A 109 -50.68 -20.98 -36.17
CA ASP A 109 -50.97 -19.69 -35.48
C ASP A 109 -50.21 -19.52 -34.15
N VAL A 110 -48.88 -19.36 -34.19
CA VAL A 110 -48.14 -18.78 -33.06
C VAL A 110 -47.03 -17.86 -33.55
N LEU A 111 -47.28 -16.56 -33.37
CA LEU A 111 -46.39 -15.40 -33.34
C LEU A 111 -44.97 -15.49 -33.95
N ALA A 112 -44.71 -14.52 -34.83
CA ALA A 112 -43.36 -14.07 -35.13
C ALA A 112 -42.62 -13.68 -33.84
N LEU A 113 -41.43 -14.25 -33.65
CA LEU A 113 -40.41 -13.64 -32.81
C LEU A 113 -39.85 -12.45 -33.60
N GLU A 114 -40.41 -11.27 -33.35
CA GLU A 114 -39.68 -10.02 -33.54
C GLU A 114 -38.30 -10.16 -32.84
N PRO A 115 -37.22 -9.58 -33.40
CA PRO A 115 -35.98 -9.49 -32.63
C PRO A 115 -36.30 -8.72 -31.34
N ASP A 116 -35.83 -9.26 -30.21
CA ASP A 116 -35.99 -8.62 -28.91
C ASP A 116 -35.45 -7.18 -28.98
N ALA A 117 -36.04 -6.30 -28.17
CA ALA A 117 -35.77 -4.88 -28.23
C ALA A 117 -34.26 -4.61 -28.13
N ALA A 118 -33.80 -3.59 -28.86
CA ALA A 118 -32.43 -3.11 -28.71
C ALA A 118 -32.12 -2.92 -27.22
N ALA A 119 -30.97 -3.41 -26.76
CA ALA A 119 -30.51 -3.18 -25.42
C ALA A 119 -30.61 -1.67 -25.12
N SER A 120 -31.29 -1.32 -24.03
CA SER A 120 -31.15 0.02 -23.47
C SER A 120 -29.71 0.09 -22.98
N GLU A 121 -28.87 0.86 -23.67
CA GLU A 121 -27.55 1.21 -23.16
C GLU A 121 -27.78 1.87 -21.79
N SER A 122 -27.27 1.24 -20.72
CA SER A 122 -27.42 1.74 -19.35
C SER A 122 -26.81 3.12 -19.24
N SER A 123 -27.55 4.10 -18.74
CA SER A 123 -27.13 5.49 -18.68
C SER A 123 -26.60 5.80 -17.28
N GLU A 124 -25.30 6.05 -17.13
CA GLU A 124 -24.68 6.23 -15.82
C GLU A 124 -23.87 7.53 -15.79
N ILE A 125 -23.77 8.15 -14.62
CA ILE A 125 -23.00 9.39 -14.42
C ILE A 125 -21.87 9.15 -13.44
N VAL A 126 -20.66 9.61 -13.79
CA VAL A 126 -19.45 9.47 -12.96
C VAL A 126 -18.94 10.85 -12.58
N PHE A 127 -19.02 11.14 -11.29
CA PHE A 127 -18.37 12.28 -10.66
C PHE A 127 -16.96 11.90 -10.24
N ILE A 128 -15.97 12.68 -10.69
CA ILE A 128 -14.57 12.52 -10.30
C ILE A 128 -14.12 13.80 -9.60
N ASP A 129 -13.72 13.68 -8.34
CA ASP A 129 -13.09 14.76 -7.61
C ASP A 129 -11.66 15.00 -8.12
N ARG A 130 -11.32 16.25 -8.39
CA ARG A 130 -10.00 16.63 -8.90
C ARG A 130 -8.91 16.69 -7.85
N SER A 131 -9.25 16.51 -6.57
CA SER A 131 -8.26 16.32 -5.51
C SER A 131 -7.56 14.97 -5.58
N VAL A 132 -8.26 13.93 -6.06
CA VAL A 132 -7.77 12.55 -6.23
C VAL A 132 -6.52 12.47 -7.10
N GLU A 133 -5.51 11.75 -6.63
CA GLU A 133 -4.24 11.57 -7.33
C GLU A 133 -4.43 10.87 -8.69
N ASP A 134 -3.72 11.36 -9.71
CA ASP A 134 -3.77 10.89 -11.10
C ASP A 134 -5.19 10.60 -11.63
N TYR A 135 -6.18 11.41 -11.25
CA TYR A 135 -7.58 11.25 -11.70
C TYR A 135 -7.72 11.20 -13.23
N GLN A 136 -6.76 11.74 -14.00
CA GLN A 136 -6.75 11.62 -15.46
C GLN A 136 -6.61 10.17 -15.92
N THR A 137 -5.97 9.28 -15.16
CA THR A 137 -5.91 7.84 -15.47
C THR A 137 -7.31 7.23 -15.40
N LEU A 138 -8.10 7.57 -14.38
CA LEU A 138 -9.50 7.13 -14.26
C LEU A 138 -10.38 7.71 -15.39
N VAL A 139 -10.18 8.99 -15.73
CA VAL A 139 -10.87 9.62 -16.88
C VAL A 139 -10.52 8.90 -18.19
N ASN A 140 -9.24 8.60 -18.41
CA ASN A 140 -8.77 7.92 -19.62
C ASN A 140 -9.33 6.50 -19.70
N ASP A 141 -9.40 5.76 -18.59
CA ASP A 141 -10.05 4.44 -18.53
C ASP A 141 -11.52 4.53 -18.95
N LEU A 142 -12.32 5.36 -18.27
CA LEU A 142 -13.74 5.52 -18.55
C LEU A 142 -13.99 5.93 -20.02
N GLN A 143 -13.17 6.82 -20.58
CA GLN A 143 -13.25 7.29 -21.97
C GLN A 143 -12.71 6.32 -23.02
N SER A 144 -11.81 5.39 -22.66
CA SER A 144 -11.23 4.41 -23.59
C SER A 144 -11.90 3.04 -23.52
N SER A 145 -12.61 2.76 -22.43
CA SER A 145 -13.42 1.57 -22.26
C SER A 145 -14.46 1.41 -23.40
N SER A 146 -14.85 0.18 -23.69
CA SER A 146 -16.00 -0.08 -24.58
C SER A 146 -17.35 0.38 -23.99
N LYS A 147 -17.34 1.03 -22.81
CA LYS A 147 -18.47 1.64 -22.11
C LYS A 147 -18.46 3.18 -22.21
N ALA A 148 -17.57 3.79 -22.99
CA ALA A 148 -17.45 5.25 -23.08
C ALA A 148 -18.76 5.98 -23.47
N ASP A 149 -19.64 5.33 -24.24
CA ASP A 149 -20.97 5.87 -24.61
C ASP A 149 -22.03 5.71 -23.49
N ARG A 150 -21.72 5.00 -22.39
CA ARG A 150 -22.58 4.76 -21.21
C ARG A 150 -22.37 5.77 -20.07
N PHE A 151 -21.18 6.37 -19.98
CA PHE A 151 -20.78 7.23 -18.86
C PHE A 151 -20.80 8.72 -19.22
N ASP A 152 -21.60 9.52 -18.50
CA ASP A 152 -21.46 10.98 -18.46
C ASP A 152 -20.44 11.36 -17.38
N ILE A 153 -19.29 11.94 -17.76
CA ILE A 153 -18.21 12.23 -16.81
C ILE A 153 -18.28 13.70 -16.39
N VAL A 154 -18.48 13.94 -15.10
CA VAL A 154 -18.53 15.28 -14.49
C VAL A 154 -17.40 15.42 -13.47
N PHE A 155 -16.79 16.59 -13.42
CA PHE A 155 -15.73 16.89 -12.46
C PHE A 155 -16.27 17.69 -11.28
N ILE A 156 -15.82 17.32 -10.09
CA ILE A 156 -15.95 18.15 -8.89
C ILE A 156 -14.65 18.97 -8.79
N GLU A 157 -14.77 20.30 -8.82
CA GLU A 157 -13.64 21.19 -8.63
C GLU A 157 -13.18 21.18 -7.17
N GLN A 158 -11.87 21.01 -6.95
CA GLN A 158 -11.26 20.76 -5.63
C GLN A 158 -11.49 21.88 -4.61
N ASP A 159 -11.67 23.13 -5.06
CA ASP A 159 -11.77 24.36 -4.25
C ASP A 159 -13.22 24.90 -4.13
N ALA A 160 -14.22 24.07 -4.47
CA ALA A 160 -15.63 24.43 -4.50
C ALA A 160 -16.50 23.46 -3.70
N ASP A 161 -17.77 23.81 -3.48
CA ASP A 161 -18.73 22.93 -2.81
C ASP A 161 -19.10 21.77 -3.75
N GLY A 162 -18.67 20.55 -3.41
CA GLY A 162 -18.97 19.37 -4.23
C GLY A 162 -20.43 18.95 -4.18
N ILE A 163 -21.14 19.20 -3.07
CA ILE A 163 -22.58 18.89 -2.96
C ILE A 163 -23.37 19.78 -3.92
N GLU A 164 -23.07 21.09 -3.98
CA GLU A 164 -23.69 22.01 -4.95
C GLU A 164 -23.40 21.56 -6.39
N GLN A 165 -22.17 21.12 -6.68
CA GLN A 165 -21.75 20.71 -8.03
C GLN A 165 -22.46 19.43 -8.51
N VAL A 166 -22.51 18.38 -7.68
CA VAL A 166 -23.25 17.14 -7.97
C VAL A 166 -24.73 17.45 -8.18
N THR A 167 -25.35 18.16 -7.22
CA THR A 167 -26.78 18.54 -7.28
C THR A 167 -27.11 19.32 -8.56
N ARG A 168 -26.27 20.28 -8.96
CA ARG A 168 -26.46 21.06 -10.19
C ARG A 168 -26.37 20.20 -11.45
N ALA A 169 -25.43 19.25 -11.51
CA ALA A 169 -25.29 18.36 -12.67
C ALA A 169 -26.49 17.42 -12.81
N LEU A 170 -26.95 16.84 -11.70
CA LEU A 170 -28.14 15.96 -11.64
C LEU A 170 -29.46 16.72 -11.88
N ALA A 171 -29.48 18.05 -11.72
CA ALA A 171 -30.62 18.88 -12.11
C ALA A 171 -30.72 19.14 -13.63
N GLU A 172 -29.64 18.95 -14.39
CA GLU A 172 -29.64 19.15 -15.85
C GLU A 172 -30.03 17.89 -16.64
N ARG A 173 -29.87 16.70 -16.04
CA ARG A 173 -30.05 15.37 -16.65
C ARG A 173 -30.42 14.34 -15.57
N GLY A 174 -31.24 13.35 -15.89
CA GLY A 174 -31.64 12.29 -14.96
C GLY A 174 -32.22 11.07 -15.67
N ASN A 175 -32.82 10.15 -14.90
CA ASN A 175 -33.06 8.76 -15.28
C ASN A 175 -31.72 8.01 -15.51
N TYR A 176 -30.81 8.11 -14.54
CA TYR A 176 -29.58 7.34 -14.50
C TYR A 176 -29.78 5.98 -13.83
N ASP A 177 -29.16 4.95 -14.37
CA ASP A 177 -29.13 3.60 -13.78
C ASP A 177 -28.05 3.48 -12.68
N ALA A 178 -27.09 4.42 -12.64
CA ALA A 178 -26.17 4.58 -11.53
C ALA A 178 -25.60 6.01 -11.45
N ILE A 179 -25.38 6.48 -10.22
CA ILE A 179 -24.50 7.61 -9.89
C ILE A 179 -23.24 7.05 -9.24
N HIS A 180 -22.09 7.32 -9.85
CA HIS A 180 -20.77 6.95 -9.37
C HIS A 180 -20.06 8.20 -8.85
N ILE A 181 -19.49 8.15 -7.65
CA ILE A 181 -18.76 9.29 -7.05
C ILE A 181 -17.39 8.80 -6.57
N VAL A 182 -16.33 9.24 -7.24
CA VAL A 182 -14.93 8.91 -6.93
C VAL A 182 -14.27 10.07 -6.21
N SER A 183 -13.88 9.87 -4.95
CA SER A 183 -13.20 10.87 -4.13
C SER A 183 -12.47 10.26 -2.93
N HIS A 184 -11.72 11.08 -2.18
CA HIS A 184 -11.14 10.65 -0.91
C HIS A 184 -12.21 10.45 0.17
N GLY A 185 -12.02 9.37 0.95
CA GLY A 185 -12.87 8.99 2.07
C GLY A 185 -12.10 8.76 3.36
N ASN A 186 -12.86 8.59 4.44
CA ASN A 186 -12.42 7.95 5.66
C ASN A 186 -13.61 7.25 6.34
N ASP A 187 -13.34 6.58 7.47
CA ASP A 187 -14.32 5.85 8.29
C ASP A 187 -15.52 6.66 8.82
N ARG A 188 -15.65 7.96 8.51
CA ARG A 188 -16.74 8.84 8.97
C ARG A 188 -17.37 9.73 7.88
N GLY A 189 -16.86 9.72 6.66
CA GLY A 189 -17.40 10.57 5.60
C GLY A 189 -16.61 10.54 4.29
N LEU A 190 -17.24 11.11 3.27
CA LEU A 190 -16.67 11.29 1.94
C LEU A 190 -16.43 12.79 1.69
N ARG A 191 -15.30 13.13 1.10
CA ARG A 191 -14.98 14.50 0.70
C ARG A 191 -15.46 14.76 -0.73
N LEU A 192 -16.01 15.94 -1.00
CA LEU A 192 -16.46 16.40 -2.32
C LEU A 192 -16.08 17.88 -2.47
N GLY A 193 -14.97 18.15 -3.17
CA GLY A 193 -14.33 19.45 -3.28
C GLY A 193 -13.75 19.90 -1.94
N GLU A 194 -14.23 21.02 -1.41
CA GLU A 194 -13.95 21.47 -0.03
C GLU A 194 -15.00 20.95 0.98
N THR A 195 -16.09 20.32 0.52
CA THR A 195 -17.21 19.90 1.37
C THR A 195 -17.05 18.47 1.86
N TRP A 196 -17.22 18.24 3.16
CA TRP A 196 -17.35 16.88 3.71
C TRP A 196 -18.81 16.45 3.82
N LEU A 197 -19.17 15.33 3.22
CA LEU A 197 -20.40 14.60 3.48
C LEU A 197 -20.15 13.63 4.64
N SER A 198 -20.74 13.92 5.80
CA SER A 198 -20.52 13.21 7.06
C SER A 198 -21.80 13.16 7.89
N GLY A 199 -21.87 12.30 8.90
CA GLY A 199 -23.01 12.29 9.83
C GLY A 199 -23.25 13.64 10.56
N ALA A 200 -22.25 14.53 10.63
CA ALA A 200 -22.37 15.86 11.22
C ALA A 200 -22.81 16.95 10.22
N THR A 201 -22.68 16.70 8.92
CA THR A 201 -22.99 17.67 7.85
C THR A 201 -24.23 17.28 7.02
N LEU A 202 -24.63 16.01 7.02
CA LEU A 202 -25.81 15.52 6.30
C LEU A 202 -27.10 16.28 6.66
N GLU A 203 -27.24 16.77 7.90
CA GLU A 203 -28.41 17.57 8.31
C GLU A 203 -28.58 18.88 7.54
N PHE A 204 -27.52 19.38 6.88
CA PHE A 204 -27.57 20.58 6.04
C PHE A 204 -27.83 20.28 4.56
N PHE A 205 -27.67 19.03 4.13
CA PHE A 205 -27.68 18.62 2.71
C PHE A 205 -28.84 17.67 2.36
N GLN A 206 -29.86 17.56 3.22
CA GLN A 206 -30.93 16.57 3.05
C GLN A 206 -31.78 16.80 1.79
N GLU A 207 -32.01 18.06 1.40
CA GLU A 207 -32.79 18.39 0.19
C GLU A 207 -31.97 18.07 -1.07
N GLU A 208 -30.66 18.31 -1.03
CA GLU A 208 -29.71 17.98 -2.10
C GLU A 208 -29.59 16.47 -2.31
N ILE A 209 -29.34 15.68 -1.27
CA ILE A 209 -29.23 14.21 -1.36
C ILE A 209 -30.55 13.58 -1.85
N ALA A 210 -31.70 14.07 -1.39
CA ALA A 210 -33.00 13.63 -1.93
C ALA A 210 -33.15 13.95 -3.43
N THR A 211 -32.67 15.13 -3.86
CA THR A 211 -32.67 15.51 -5.28
C THR A 211 -31.75 14.62 -6.12
N TRP A 212 -30.68 14.04 -5.55
CA TRP A 212 -29.85 13.05 -6.26
C TRP A 212 -30.67 11.79 -6.55
N GLY A 213 -31.46 11.33 -5.57
CA GLY A 213 -32.43 10.24 -5.74
C GLY A 213 -33.44 10.49 -6.88
N GLU A 214 -33.99 11.71 -6.97
CA GLU A 214 -34.92 12.08 -8.06
C GLU A 214 -34.29 12.02 -9.47
N SER A 215 -32.96 11.91 -9.59
CA SER A 215 -32.25 11.79 -10.87
C SER A 215 -31.92 10.33 -11.28
N LEU A 216 -32.11 9.37 -10.37
CA LEU A 216 -31.96 7.94 -10.63
C LEU A 216 -33.20 7.36 -11.33
N SER A 217 -33.08 6.14 -11.84
CA SER A 217 -34.21 5.31 -12.29
C SER A 217 -34.83 4.54 -11.11
N ASP A 218 -35.97 3.87 -11.33
CA ASP A 218 -36.66 3.07 -10.29
C ASP A 218 -35.79 1.92 -9.69
N SER A 219 -34.65 1.63 -10.31
CA SER A 219 -33.63 0.67 -9.84
C SER A 219 -32.21 1.24 -10.06
N GLY A 220 -32.04 2.52 -9.76
CA GLY A 220 -30.76 3.21 -9.90
C GLY A 220 -29.96 3.21 -8.60
N ASP A 221 -28.66 2.94 -8.71
CA ASP A 221 -27.76 2.81 -7.55
C ASP A 221 -26.90 4.07 -7.32
N LEU A 222 -26.45 4.29 -6.08
CA LEU A 222 -25.47 5.32 -5.70
C LEU A 222 -24.19 4.67 -5.15
N LEU A 223 -23.10 4.74 -5.92
CA LEU A 223 -21.82 4.11 -5.60
C LEU A 223 -20.80 5.17 -5.16
N PHE A 224 -20.32 5.05 -3.93
CA PHE A 224 -19.24 5.87 -3.38
C PHE A 224 -17.91 5.10 -3.41
N TYR A 225 -16.98 5.53 -4.26
CA TYR A 225 -15.59 5.08 -4.23
C TYR A 225 -14.82 6.05 -3.33
N GLY A 226 -14.49 5.59 -2.13
CA GLY A 226 -13.77 6.36 -1.12
C GLY A 226 -13.44 5.47 0.08
N CYS A 227 -12.18 5.51 0.50
CA CYS A 227 -11.60 4.58 1.47
C CYS A 227 -12.35 4.53 2.80
N ASP A 228 -12.44 3.32 3.38
CA ASP A 228 -12.95 2.99 4.72
C ASP A 228 -14.38 3.48 5.02
N LEU A 229 -15.13 4.01 4.05
CA LEU A 229 -16.37 4.76 4.32
C LEU A 229 -17.43 3.95 5.09
N ALA A 230 -17.42 2.62 4.93
CA ALA A 230 -18.25 1.68 5.68
C ALA A 230 -17.47 0.82 6.71
N GLU A 231 -16.23 1.13 7.06
CA GLU A 231 -15.44 0.42 8.09
C GLU A 231 -16.11 0.56 9.46
N SER A 232 -16.38 1.82 9.87
CA SER A 232 -16.95 2.14 11.19
C SER A 232 -18.48 2.04 11.27
N ALA A 233 -19.00 2.04 12.51
CA ALA A 233 -20.44 2.10 12.75
C ALA A 233 -21.03 3.48 12.41
N GLU A 234 -20.24 4.54 12.58
CA GLU A 234 -20.61 5.91 12.23
C GLU A 234 -20.71 6.11 10.70
N GLY A 235 -19.78 5.52 9.93
CA GLY A 235 -19.79 5.54 8.47
C GLY A 235 -20.99 4.77 7.87
N ARG A 236 -21.29 3.58 8.40
CA ARG A 236 -22.51 2.83 7.99
C ARG A 236 -23.79 3.59 8.30
N ALA A 237 -23.90 4.24 9.46
CA ALA A 237 -25.07 5.04 9.82
C ALA A 237 -25.25 6.26 8.90
N LEU A 238 -24.16 6.84 8.38
CA LEU A 238 -24.21 7.86 7.34
C LEU A 238 -24.77 7.28 6.04
N LEU A 239 -24.26 6.15 5.55
CA LEU A 239 -24.72 5.51 4.31
C LEU A 239 -26.18 5.06 4.38
N GLU A 240 -26.61 4.46 5.51
CA GLU A 240 -28.02 4.16 5.79
C GLU A 240 -28.89 5.43 5.70
N SER A 241 -28.43 6.54 6.27
CA SER A 241 -29.15 7.82 6.22
C SER A 241 -29.17 8.45 4.82
N VAL A 242 -28.14 8.24 4.00
CA VAL A 242 -28.12 8.67 2.59
C VAL A 242 -29.13 7.86 1.77
N SER A 243 -29.15 6.53 1.95
CA SER A 243 -30.11 5.63 1.30
C SER A 243 -31.57 5.99 1.64
N GLU A 244 -31.86 6.26 2.92
CA GLU A 244 -33.19 6.75 3.36
C GLU A 244 -33.58 8.12 2.76
N LEU A 245 -32.61 8.97 2.39
CA LEU A 245 -32.86 10.29 1.81
C LEU A 245 -33.03 10.26 0.30
N CYS A 246 -32.24 9.46 -0.43
CA CYS A 246 -32.36 9.31 -1.88
C CYS A 246 -33.47 8.34 -2.31
N ASP A 247 -34.03 7.53 -1.39
CA ASP A 247 -34.92 6.39 -1.72
C ASP A 247 -34.26 5.43 -2.72
N CYS A 248 -32.95 5.23 -2.55
CA CYS A 248 -32.06 4.50 -3.48
C CYS A 248 -31.11 3.56 -2.74
N ASP A 249 -30.62 2.54 -3.46
CA ASP A 249 -29.66 1.57 -2.94
C ASP A 249 -28.22 2.14 -3.08
N VAL A 250 -27.42 2.01 -2.02
CA VAL A 250 -26.13 2.71 -1.84
C VAL A 250 -25.02 1.71 -1.57
N ALA A 251 -23.88 1.83 -2.26
CA ALA A 251 -22.70 1.00 -2.02
C ALA A 251 -21.45 1.81 -1.66
N ALA A 252 -20.61 1.25 -0.78
CA ALA A 252 -19.31 1.78 -0.39
C ALA A 252 -18.37 0.65 0.11
N SER A 253 -17.06 0.88 0.06
CA SER A 253 -16.04 -0.04 0.61
C SER A 253 -15.95 0.05 2.14
N THR A 254 -15.54 -1.05 2.76
CA THR A 254 -15.26 -1.22 4.19
C THR A 254 -13.77 -1.21 4.53
N ASP A 255 -12.90 -0.99 3.54
CA ASP A 255 -11.44 -1.00 3.60
C ASP A 255 -10.79 0.01 2.61
N ASP A 256 -9.50 -0.14 2.32
CA ASP A 256 -8.77 0.73 1.39
C ASP A 256 -9.36 0.60 -0.03
N THR A 257 -9.92 1.68 -0.60
CA THR A 257 -10.39 1.66 -2.00
C THR A 257 -9.27 2.08 -2.94
N GLY A 258 -8.81 1.22 -3.85
CA GLY A 258 -7.79 1.57 -4.84
C GLY A 258 -6.92 0.42 -5.34
N SER A 259 -5.61 0.66 -5.38
CA SER A 259 -4.63 -0.27 -5.92
C SER A 259 -4.40 -1.49 -5.01
N ALA A 260 -4.54 -2.68 -5.60
CA ALA A 260 -4.25 -3.98 -4.97
C ALA A 260 -2.83 -4.09 -4.40
N GLU A 261 -1.85 -3.42 -5.01
CA GLU A 261 -0.45 -3.43 -4.54
C GLU A 261 -0.22 -2.51 -3.33
N LEU A 262 -1.14 -1.57 -3.08
CA LEU A 262 -1.19 -0.73 -1.86
C LEU A 262 -2.06 -1.33 -0.75
N GLY A 263 -2.69 -2.48 -1.00
CA GLY A 263 -3.51 -3.21 -0.03
C GLY A 263 -5.01 -2.91 -0.08
N GLY A 264 -5.45 -2.05 -1.01
CA GLY A 264 -6.85 -1.78 -1.27
C GLY A 264 -7.40 -2.46 -2.51
N ASP A 265 -8.71 -2.40 -2.76
CA ASP A 265 -9.30 -2.87 -4.01
C ASP A 265 -10.49 -1.99 -4.47
N TRP A 266 -11.29 -2.48 -5.42
CA TRP A 266 -12.44 -1.75 -5.98
C TRP A 266 -13.77 -2.46 -5.71
N GLU A 267 -13.81 -3.41 -4.77
CA GLU A 267 -15.04 -3.95 -4.23
C GLU A 267 -15.75 -2.89 -3.36
N LEU A 268 -17.06 -3.06 -3.17
CA LEU A 268 -17.89 -2.19 -2.34
C LEU A 268 -18.74 -3.11 -1.44
N GLU A 269 -18.11 -3.70 -0.43
CA GLU A 269 -18.64 -4.82 0.37
C GLU A 269 -19.86 -4.41 1.22
N PHE A 270 -20.02 -3.12 1.50
CA PHE A 270 -21.21 -2.59 2.17
C PHE A 270 -22.19 -2.05 1.15
N HIS A 271 -23.42 -2.55 1.22
CA HIS A 271 -24.54 -2.07 0.41
C HIS A 271 -25.82 -1.96 1.24
N THR A 272 -26.60 -0.90 0.99
CA THR A 272 -28.03 -0.87 1.32
C THR A 272 -28.80 -1.44 0.13
N GLY A 273 -29.72 -2.36 0.39
CA GLY A 273 -30.51 -3.03 -0.65
C GLY A 273 -29.68 -3.93 -1.60
N SER A 274 -29.97 -3.87 -2.90
CA SER A 274 -29.32 -4.66 -3.97
C SER A 274 -28.64 -3.72 -4.95
N ILE A 275 -27.45 -4.09 -5.43
CA ILE A 275 -26.69 -3.25 -6.36
C ILE A 275 -26.64 -3.97 -7.71
N GLU A 276 -27.24 -3.36 -8.72
CA GLU A 276 -27.26 -3.84 -10.11
C GLU A 276 -26.14 -3.20 -10.96
N ALA A 277 -25.67 -2.02 -10.56
CA ALA A 277 -24.58 -1.31 -11.18
C ALA A 277 -23.24 -2.07 -11.05
N GLN A 278 -22.39 -1.89 -12.06
CA GLN A 278 -21.02 -2.40 -12.02
C GLN A 278 -20.06 -1.30 -11.61
N ILE A 279 -18.93 -1.70 -11.00
CA ILE A 279 -17.77 -0.83 -10.79
C ILE A 279 -17.45 -0.07 -12.09
N ALA A 280 -17.36 1.26 -11.97
CA ALA A 280 -17.19 2.15 -13.12
C ALA A 280 -15.82 2.00 -13.77
N VAL A 281 -14.77 1.97 -12.94
CA VAL A 281 -13.37 1.81 -13.36
C VAL A 281 -13.15 0.38 -13.85
N SER A 282 -12.68 0.23 -15.08
CA SER A 282 -12.42 -1.07 -15.70
C SER A 282 -11.21 -1.77 -15.07
N ILE A 283 -11.09 -3.09 -15.23
CA ILE A 283 -9.96 -3.86 -14.69
C ILE A 283 -8.60 -3.27 -15.14
N ASP A 284 -8.50 -2.79 -16.38
CA ASP A 284 -7.27 -2.15 -16.87
C ASP A 284 -7.02 -0.80 -16.17
N GLY A 285 -8.07 -0.03 -15.89
CA GLY A 285 -8.01 1.20 -15.10
C GLY A 285 -7.68 0.98 -13.62
N GLN A 286 -8.20 -0.09 -13.01
CA GLN A 286 -7.91 -0.51 -11.64
C GLN A 286 -6.44 -0.93 -11.46
N ILE A 287 -5.84 -1.52 -12.50
CA ILE A 287 -4.41 -1.86 -12.55
C ILE A 287 -3.55 -0.61 -12.85
N ALA A 288 -4.02 0.28 -13.72
CA ALA A 288 -3.28 1.49 -14.10
C ALA A 288 -3.33 2.61 -13.05
N TRP A 289 -4.31 2.61 -12.14
CA TRP A 289 -4.41 3.59 -11.06
C TRP A 289 -3.65 3.11 -9.82
N ASN A 290 -2.61 3.88 -9.47
CA ASN A 290 -1.50 3.43 -8.61
C ASN A 290 -1.50 4.11 -7.22
N HIS A 291 -2.70 4.43 -6.72
CA HIS A 291 -2.95 5.13 -5.46
C HIS A 291 -4.04 4.40 -4.66
N ILE A 292 -4.41 4.95 -3.51
CA ILE A 292 -5.59 4.57 -2.71
C ILE A 292 -6.39 5.84 -2.44
N LEU A 293 -7.72 5.75 -2.39
CA LEU A 293 -8.64 6.86 -2.11
C LEU A 293 -8.67 7.22 -0.61
N ALA A 294 -7.52 7.07 0.05
CA ALA A 294 -7.30 7.11 1.48
C ALA A 294 -6.41 8.29 1.85
N LEU A 295 -6.85 9.10 2.81
CA LEU A 295 -5.96 10.07 3.44
C LEU A 295 -4.91 9.34 4.29
N PRO A 296 -3.70 9.90 4.49
CA PRO A 296 -2.79 9.35 5.48
C PRO A 296 -3.45 9.29 6.86
N THR A 297 -3.50 8.12 7.50
CA THR A 297 -4.26 7.90 8.75
C THR A 297 -3.35 7.73 9.97
N TYR A 298 -3.94 7.87 11.16
CA TYR A 298 -3.24 7.73 12.44
C TYR A 298 -3.23 6.29 12.95
N ALA A 299 -2.11 5.58 12.82
CA ALA A 299 -1.95 4.17 13.20
C ALA A 299 -1.66 3.93 14.70
N GLY A 300 -1.82 4.94 15.56
CA GLY A 300 -1.69 4.83 17.02
C GLY A 300 -0.35 5.30 17.60
N ASN A 301 -0.17 5.14 18.92
CA ASN A 301 1.03 5.56 19.66
C ASN A 301 1.53 4.56 20.70
N SER A 302 2.79 4.75 21.11
CA SER A 302 3.37 4.15 22.31
C SER A 302 3.01 4.93 23.56
N THR A 303 3.04 4.29 24.73
CA THR A 303 3.05 5.02 26.01
C THR A 303 4.27 5.96 26.11
N LEU A 304 4.15 7.08 26.83
CA LEU A 304 5.30 7.95 27.11
C LEU A 304 6.38 7.20 27.89
N ALA A 305 7.62 7.25 27.41
CA ALA A 305 8.82 6.95 28.19
C ALA A 305 9.43 8.27 28.68
N ALA A 306 9.85 8.33 29.95
CA ALA A 306 10.49 9.51 30.52
C ALA A 306 11.55 9.10 31.57
N GLY A 307 12.62 9.88 31.69
CA GLY A 307 13.63 9.66 32.73
C GLY A 307 14.77 10.69 32.73
N THR A 308 15.52 10.74 33.82
CA THR A 308 16.73 11.57 34.00
C THR A 308 17.97 10.91 33.37
N GLY A 309 17.82 10.44 32.13
CA GLY A 309 18.78 9.60 31.45
C GLY A 309 18.21 9.00 30.16
N ALA A 310 19.02 8.26 29.41
CA ALA A 310 18.61 7.66 28.13
C ALA A 310 17.32 6.82 28.23
N ILE A 311 16.33 7.12 27.41
CA ILE A 311 15.05 6.39 27.31
C ILE A 311 15.00 5.50 26.07
N THR A 312 14.07 4.54 26.08
CA THR A 312 13.72 3.71 24.93
C THR A 312 12.20 3.70 24.82
N PRO A 313 11.58 4.67 24.12
CA PRO A 313 10.14 4.65 23.87
C PRO A 313 9.78 3.39 23.07
N ALA A 314 8.72 2.69 23.49
CA ALA A 314 8.26 1.51 22.77
C ALA A 314 7.78 1.89 21.35
N LEU A 315 7.72 0.91 20.45
CA LEU A 315 6.98 1.09 19.20
C LEU A 315 5.47 1.07 19.51
N PRO A 316 4.61 1.76 18.72
CA PRO A 316 3.17 1.67 18.88
C PRO A 316 2.67 0.23 18.66
N ALA A 317 1.54 -0.11 19.29
CA ALA A 317 0.88 -1.39 19.05
C ALA A 317 0.06 -1.32 17.76
N GLY A 318 0.08 -2.38 16.96
CA GLY A 318 -0.70 -2.46 15.70
C GLY A 318 -0.03 -1.87 14.47
N ILE A 319 1.22 -1.38 14.59
CA ILE A 319 1.97 -0.91 13.41
C ILE A 319 2.25 -2.03 12.43
N GLN A 320 2.19 -1.67 11.15
CA GLN A 320 2.40 -2.53 10.00
C GLN A 320 3.68 -2.12 9.26
N VAL A 321 4.16 -2.99 8.37
CA VAL A 321 5.27 -2.64 7.48
C VAL A 321 4.89 -1.38 6.70
N ASP A 322 5.88 -0.52 6.47
CA ASP A 322 5.75 0.74 5.74
C ASP A 322 4.97 1.87 6.45
N ASP A 323 4.37 1.61 7.63
CA ASP A 323 3.91 2.70 8.52
C ASP A 323 5.06 3.66 8.86
N VAL A 324 4.84 4.96 8.68
CA VAL A 324 5.77 6.04 9.01
C VAL A 324 5.66 6.37 10.49
N LEU A 325 6.78 6.24 11.20
CA LEU A 325 6.85 6.49 12.65
C LEU A 325 7.43 7.87 12.93
N LEU A 326 6.70 8.72 13.66
CA LEU A 326 7.22 9.97 14.22
C LEU A 326 7.51 9.79 15.73
N GLY A 327 8.77 9.98 16.11
CA GLY A 327 9.23 9.96 17.49
C GLY A 327 9.36 11.39 18.02
N PHE A 328 8.48 11.77 18.95
CA PHE A 328 8.44 13.09 19.57
C PHE A 328 9.14 13.05 20.92
N PHE A 329 10.07 13.98 21.15
CA PHE A 329 10.89 14.04 22.36
C PHE A 329 10.90 15.44 22.95
N GLU A 330 10.69 15.51 24.27
CA GLU A 330 10.78 16.72 25.08
C GLU A 330 12.05 16.66 25.96
N THR A 331 12.68 17.82 26.15
CA THR A 331 13.93 18.00 26.91
C THR A 331 14.03 19.44 27.42
N HIS A 332 14.76 19.66 28.52
CA HIS A 332 15.02 20.97 29.14
C HIS A 332 16.00 21.87 28.33
N GLN A 333 15.68 22.14 27.05
CA GLN A 333 16.54 22.75 26.02
C GLN A 333 17.87 22.03 25.71
N GLU A 334 18.11 20.87 26.31
CA GLU A 334 19.29 20.04 26.06
C GLU A 334 19.15 19.17 24.81
N THR A 335 20.26 18.69 24.26
CA THR A 335 20.25 17.99 22.96
C THR A 335 19.95 16.50 23.12
N VAL A 336 18.81 16.06 22.56
CA VAL A 336 18.47 14.66 22.33
C VAL A 336 18.75 14.24 20.89
N THR A 337 19.23 13.00 20.74
CA THR A 337 19.60 12.28 19.52
C THR A 337 19.29 10.79 19.71
N ILE A 338 19.00 10.07 18.62
CA ILE A 338 18.90 8.61 18.64
C ILE A 338 20.30 8.01 18.53
N VAL A 339 20.79 7.38 19.60
CA VAL A 339 22.14 6.76 19.66
C VAL A 339 22.13 5.28 19.32
N ASN A 340 20.99 4.61 19.46
CA ASN A 340 20.75 3.27 18.95
C ASN A 340 19.41 3.26 18.20
N PRO A 341 19.41 3.28 16.85
CA PRO A 341 18.19 3.24 16.06
C PRO A 341 17.56 1.85 15.99
N ASN A 342 18.22 0.81 16.53
CA ASN A 342 17.69 -0.56 16.68
C ASN A 342 17.11 -1.17 15.38
N GLY A 343 17.77 -0.90 14.25
CA GLY A 343 17.35 -1.37 12.93
C GLY A 343 16.58 -0.35 12.08
N GLY A 344 16.18 0.79 12.66
CA GLY A 344 15.49 1.87 11.96
C GLY A 344 16.39 2.91 11.29
N THR A 345 15.76 3.82 10.56
CA THR A 345 16.39 4.90 9.77
C THR A 345 16.15 6.30 10.38
N TRP A 346 15.85 6.34 11.69
CA TRP A 346 15.56 7.53 12.50
C TRP A 346 16.34 8.79 12.10
N THR A 347 15.68 9.67 11.37
CA THR A 347 16.21 10.92 10.81
C THR A 347 15.49 12.11 11.44
N GLN A 348 16.21 13.17 11.81
CA GLN A 348 15.59 14.34 12.45
C GLN A 348 14.75 15.11 11.43
N VAL A 349 13.51 15.44 11.79
CA VAL A 349 12.56 16.16 10.93
C VAL A 349 13.05 17.59 10.66
N SER A 350 12.87 18.07 9.43
CA SER A 350 13.16 19.46 9.02
C SER A 350 12.47 20.48 9.95
N ASN A 351 13.13 21.62 10.21
CA ASN A 351 12.72 22.62 11.21
C ASN A 351 12.63 22.12 12.66
N SER A 352 12.94 20.86 12.97
CA SER A 352 13.20 20.41 14.34
C SER A 352 14.67 20.68 14.72
N PRO A 353 15.02 21.03 15.98
CA PRO A 353 14.14 21.18 17.13
C PRO A 353 13.45 22.54 17.22
N GLN A 354 12.41 22.63 18.04
CA GLN A 354 11.75 23.87 18.42
C GLN A 354 11.69 23.98 19.95
N GLY A 355 11.89 25.17 20.49
CA GLY A 355 12.00 25.34 21.94
C GLY A 355 12.43 26.74 22.36
N SER A 356 12.24 27.04 23.64
CA SER A 356 12.65 28.30 24.26
C SER A 356 13.23 28.09 25.65
N GLY A 357 14.07 29.02 26.09
CA GLY A 357 14.89 28.88 27.30
C GLY A 357 16.36 28.62 26.99
N ILE A 358 17.15 28.22 27.99
CA ILE A 358 18.60 27.96 27.91
C ILE A 358 18.85 26.54 28.42
N ALA A 359 19.55 25.71 27.64
CA ALA A 359 19.85 24.32 27.97
C ALA A 359 20.29 24.12 29.44
N GLY A 360 19.55 23.30 30.18
CA GLY A 360 19.82 22.96 31.58
C GLY A 360 19.55 24.08 32.61
N ALA A 361 18.85 25.15 32.22
CA ALA A 361 18.44 26.24 33.12
C ALA A 361 16.92 26.28 33.26
N ASN A 362 16.44 26.47 34.51
CA ASN A 362 15.02 26.55 34.84
C ASN A 362 14.24 27.45 33.88
N SER A 363 13.01 27.04 33.61
CA SER A 363 12.17 27.57 32.54
C SER A 363 12.81 27.41 31.14
N SER A 364 12.90 26.16 30.69
CA SER A 364 13.30 25.75 29.35
C SER A 364 12.54 24.52 28.84
N SER A 365 12.10 24.50 27.58
CA SER A 365 11.56 23.28 26.93
C SER A 365 11.97 23.21 25.46
N ARG A 366 12.14 21.99 24.94
CA ARG A 366 12.58 21.67 23.57
C ARG A 366 11.92 20.40 23.03
N LEU A 367 11.06 20.60 22.04
CA LEU A 367 10.57 19.57 21.15
C LEU A 367 11.63 19.20 20.11
N THR A 368 11.93 17.91 20.01
CA THR A 368 12.72 17.31 18.92
C THR A 368 11.92 16.17 18.30
N VAL A 369 11.84 16.11 16.98
CA VAL A 369 11.10 15.08 16.26
C VAL A 369 12.03 14.35 15.30
N PHE A 370 11.95 13.02 15.32
CA PHE A 370 12.61 12.13 14.37
C PHE A 370 11.57 11.30 13.64
N TRP A 371 11.86 10.88 12.40
CA TRP A 371 11.01 9.99 11.61
C TRP A 371 11.75 8.73 11.17
N SER A 372 11.04 7.62 11.00
CA SER A 372 11.56 6.35 10.44
C SER A 372 10.42 5.53 9.86
N VAL A 373 10.61 4.89 8.71
CA VAL A 373 9.66 3.89 8.17
C VAL A 373 9.81 2.58 8.96
N TYR A 374 8.70 1.87 9.23
CA TYR A 374 8.74 0.57 9.90
C TYR A 374 8.99 -0.59 8.92
N ASN A 375 10.22 -1.11 8.93
CA ASN A 375 10.66 -2.21 8.05
C ASN A 375 10.28 -3.64 8.54
N GLY A 376 9.22 -3.78 9.35
CA GLY A 376 8.79 -5.08 9.90
C GLY A 376 9.70 -5.72 10.96
N THR A 377 10.93 -5.22 11.14
CA THR A 377 11.95 -5.88 11.99
C THR A 377 12.69 -4.94 12.94
N GLN A 378 12.57 -3.61 12.75
CA GLN A 378 13.15 -2.63 13.66
C GLN A 378 12.54 -2.75 15.06
N GLY A 379 13.37 -2.55 16.08
CA GLY A 379 12.93 -2.43 17.46
C GLY A 379 12.83 -0.97 17.91
N ALA A 380 12.39 -0.79 19.16
CA ALA A 380 12.35 0.50 19.82
C ALA A 380 13.75 1.20 19.82
N PRO A 381 13.85 2.48 19.44
CA PRO A 381 15.11 3.23 19.46
C PRO A 381 15.50 3.68 20.88
N THR A 382 16.79 3.90 21.12
CA THR A 382 17.30 4.46 22.39
C THR A 382 17.92 5.85 22.16
N THR A 383 17.57 6.81 23.01
CA THR A 383 18.13 8.18 22.99
C THR A 383 19.50 8.24 23.66
N ASN A 384 20.23 9.35 23.49
CA ASN A 384 21.23 9.72 24.52
C ASN A 384 20.56 10.14 25.82
N ASP A 385 21.37 10.21 26.87
CA ASP A 385 21.11 11.02 28.05
C ASP A 385 21.42 12.49 27.70
N PRO A 386 20.46 13.44 27.79
CA PRO A 386 20.70 14.84 27.46
C PRO A 386 21.28 15.66 28.62
N GLY A 387 21.09 15.25 29.88
CA GLY A 387 21.37 16.07 31.06
C GLY A 387 20.33 15.93 32.17
N ASP A 388 19.32 16.80 32.21
CA ASP A 388 18.28 16.82 33.26
C ASP A 388 17.24 15.70 33.06
N HIS A 389 16.51 15.76 31.94
CA HIS A 389 15.55 14.72 31.55
C HIS A 389 15.38 14.65 30.04
N VAL A 390 14.87 13.50 29.60
CA VAL A 390 14.21 13.32 28.31
C VAL A 390 12.88 12.62 28.55
N SER A 391 11.85 13.06 27.87
CA SER A 391 10.64 12.28 27.65
C SER A 391 10.37 12.12 26.16
N GLY A 392 9.55 11.13 25.81
CA GLY A 392 9.13 10.95 24.43
C GLY A 392 8.28 9.71 24.21
N PHE A 393 7.64 9.70 23.06
CA PHE A 393 6.80 8.62 22.56
C PHE A 393 6.89 8.55 21.04
N ILE A 394 6.44 7.45 20.47
CA ILE A 394 6.35 7.25 19.03
C ILE A 394 4.88 7.19 18.63
N ALA A 395 4.51 7.85 17.54
CA ALA A 395 3.24 7.66 16.83
C ALA A 395 3.51 7.04 15.45
N GLY A 396 2.60 6.19 14.98
CA GLY A 396 2.62 5.64 13.63
C GLY A 396 1.55 6.29 12.75
N PHE A 397 1.83 6.35 11.45
CA PHE A 397 0.96 6.89 10.41
C PHE A 397 0.98 5.96 9.19
N ARG A 398 -0.19 5.71 8.58
CA ARG A 398 -0.37 4.83 7.41
C ARG A 398 -0.74 5.67 6.19
N GLY A 399 -0.55 5.12 4.98
CA GLY A 399 -0.85 5.84 3.72
C GLY A 399 0.14 6.98 3.42
N VAL A 400 1.28 7.02 4.09
CA VAL A 400 2.30 8.07 3.92
C VAL A 400 3.37 7.63 2.93
N ASP A 401 3.83 8.51 2.04
CA ASP A 401 5.01 8.22 1.20
C ASP A 401 6.21 7.85 2.08
N THR A 402 6.75 6.66 1.85
CA THR A 402 7.90 6.13 2.58
C THR A 402 9.24 6.67 2.07
N SER A 403 9.25 7.29 0.88
CA SER A 403 10.42 7.87 0.23
C SER A 403 10.77 9.26 0.77
N ASP A 404 9.79 10.16 0.81
CA ASP A 404 9.89 11.49 1.40
C ASP A 404 8.62 11.83 2.22
N PRO A 405 8.45 11.22 3.41
CA PRO A 405 7.20 11.28 4.21
C PRO A 405 6.79 12.67 4.72
N ILE A 406 7.57 13.70 4.45
CA ILE A 406 7.46 15.03 5.05
C ILE A 406 7.42 16.07 3.93
N ASP A 407 6.24 16.36 3.38
CA ASP A 407 6.04 17.39 2.34
C ASP A 407 6.52 18.77 2.85
N VAL A 408 6.01 19.21 4.00
CA VAL A 408 6.39 20.51 4.57
C VAL A 408 6.35 20.51 6.10
N THR A 409 7.21 21.30 6.73
CA THR A 409 7.16 21.55 8.17
C THR A 409 7.32 23.03 8.49
N SER A 410 6.80 23.42 9.65
CA SER A 410 6.96 24.78 10.18
C SER A 410 7.08 24.72 11.70
N GLY A 411 7.89 25.61 12.28
CA GLY A 411 8.29 25.53 13.69
C GLY A 411 8.20 26.86 14.42
N SER A 412 7.82 26.79 15.70
CA SER A 412 7.67 27.95 16.59
C SER A 412 8.13 27.65 18.02
N ALA A 413 8.76 28.64 18.65
CA ALA A 413 9.03 28.65 20.09
C ALA A 413 7.92 29.40 20.88
N ALA A 414 6.65 29.16 20.53
CA ALA A 414 5.49 29.88 21.05
C ALA A 414 4.19 29.03 20.95
N VAL A 415 3.18 29.37 21.76
CA VAL A 415 1.83 28.76 21.74
C VAL A 415 1.10 28.84 20.39
N SER A 416 1.44 29.86 19.57
CA SER A 416 1.01 29.91 18.18
C SER A 416 2.06 29.24 17.31
N ILE A 417 1.76 28.01 16.91
CA ILE A 417 2.59 27.18 16.07
C ILE A 417 2.37 27.60 14.63
N SER A 418 3.43 28.01 13.94
CA SER A 418 3.33 28.51 12.57
C SER A 418 2.80 27.41 11.63
N GLY A 419 1.89 27.83 10.75
CA GLY A 419 1.45 27.01 9.62
C GLY A 419 2.50 26.95 8.51
N ALA A 420 2.17 26.27 7.43
CA ALA A 420 3.00 26.16 6.24
C ALA A 420 2.14 26.18 4.96
N THR A 421 2.74 25.84 3.82
CA THR A 421 2.03 25.65 2.55
C THR A 421 2.43 24.28 2.02
N THR A 422 1.46 23.37 1.94
CA THR A 422 1.69 22.03 1.40
C THR A 422 1.87 22.08 -0.11
N THR A 423 2.59 21.13 -0.68
CA THR A 423 2.67 20.96 -2.15
C THR A 423 1.83 19.80 -2.68
N VAL A 424 1.35 18.95 -1.77
CA VAL A 424 0.45 17.82 -2.04
C VAL A 424 -0.94 18.11 -1.50
N ASN A 425 -1.96 17.53 -2.16
CA ASN A 425 -3.34 17.48 -1.65
C ASN A 425 -3.42 16.55 -0.43
N ASP A 426 -4.61 16.44 0.16
CA ASP A 426 -5.01 15.33 1.02
C ASP A 426 -4.01 15.00 2.15
N SER A 427 -3.46 16.08 2.71
CA SER A 427 -2.36 16.08 3.66
C SER A 427 -2.86 15.91 5.09
N LEU A 428 -2.39 14.87 5.79
CA LEU A 428 -2.51 14.82 7.25
C LEU A 428 -1.45 15.72 7.90
N VAL A 429 -1.88 16.83 8.50
CA VAL A 429 -1.03 17.76 9.22
C VAL A 429 -0.97 17.39 10.71
N VAL A 430 0.18 16.87 11.13
CA VAL A 430 0.49 16.59 12.53
C VAL A 430 0.99 17.86 13.21
N ILE A 431 0.33 18.25 14.30
CA ILE A 431 0.65 19.43 15.11
C ILE A 431 1.21 18.92 16.43
N ALA A 432 2.45 19.28 16.77
CA ALA A 432 3.12 18.85 17.98
C ALA A 432 3.51 20.04 18.87
N ALA A 433 3.33 19.90 20.17
CA ALA A 433 3.71 20.91 21.17
C ALA A 433 4.37 20.29 22.39
N THR A 434 5.30 21.04 22.98
CA THR A 434 5.85 20.83 24.32
C THR A 434 5.75 22.11 25.13
N ALA A 435 5.60 21.94 26.44
CA ALA A 435 5.68 23.00 27.42
C ALA A 435 6.51 22.56 28.63
N GLU A 436 7.15 23.53 29.29
CA GLU A 436 7.70 23.32 30.64
C GLU A 436 6.58 23.28 31.68
N ASP A 437 6.81 22.59 32.80
CA ASP A 437 6.09 22.74 34.08
C ASP A 437 4.59 23.11 34.01
N ASP A 438 3.76 22.27 33.38
CA ASP A 438 2.32 22.27 33.66
C ASP A 438 1.88 20.94 34.29
N SER A 439 1.04 21.05 35.32
CA SER A 439 0.29 19.94 35.90
C SER A 439 -1.01 19.66 35.16
N ASP A 440 -1.49 20.64 34.41
CA ASP A 440 -2.64 20.56 33.52
C ASP A 440 -2.20 20.08 32.13
N ALA A 441 -3.20 19.74 31.32
CA ALA A 441 -3.04 19.08 30.04
C ALA A 441 -3.35 20.05 28.88
N PHE A 442 -2.95 19.70 27.66
CA PHE A 442 -3.33 20.50 26.51
C PHE A 442 -4.84 20.43 26.28
N SER A 443 -5.42 21.48 25.71
CA SER A 443 -6.86 21.46 25.40
C SER A 443 -7.23 22.44 24.30
N ASN A 444 -8.32 22.17 23.60
CA ASN A 444 -8.82 23.05 22.53
C ASN A 444 -7.75 23.32 21.45
N TRP A 445 -7.26 22.25 20.82
CA TRP A 445 -6.45 22.35 19.61
C TRP A 445 -7.29 22.98 18.50
N VAL A 446 -6.80 24.08 17.92
CA VAL A 446 -7.50 24.85 16.90
C VAL A 446 -6.56 25.16 15.74
N ASN A 447 -7.03 24.87 14.53
CA ASN A 447 -6.57 25.46 13.28
C ASN A 447 -7.83 25.77 12.45
N ALA A 448 -7.89 26.95 11.81
CA ALA A 448 -9.06 27.35 11.01
C ALA A 448 -9.00 26.86 9.56
N SER A 449 -7.88 26.28 9.13
CA SER A 449 -7.66 25.77 7.77
C SER A 449 -7.69 24.24 7.68
N LEU A 450 -7.83 23.53 8.80
CA LEU A 450 -7.76 22.07 8.84
C LEU A 450 -9.10 21.47 9.27
N ALA A 451 -9.56 20.48 8.53
CA ALA A 451 -10.70 19.65 8.88
C ALA A 451 -10.31 18.60 9.95
N ASN A 452 -11.31 17.95 10.54
CA ASN A 452 -11.17 16.74 11.38
C ASN A 452 -10.13 16.84 12.51
N MET A 453 -9.92 18.06 13.02
CA MET A 453 -8.98 18.40 14.10
C MET A 453 -9.20 17.52 15.34
N THR A 454 -8.29 16.58 15.55
CA THR A 454 -8.38 15.53 16.56
C THR A 454 -7.12 15.50 17.40
N GLU A 455 -7.27 15.61 18.72
CA GLU A 455 -6.17 15.35 19.65
C GLU A 455 -5.88 13.84 19.70
N ARG A 456 -4.60 13.46 19.50
CA ARG A 456 -4.20 12.04 19.46
C ARG A 456 -3.41 11.60 20.69
N PHE A 457 -2.72 12.52 21.35
CA PHE A 457 -1.90 12.21 22.53
C PHE A 457 -1.59 13.45 23.35
N GLU A 458 -1.60 13.28 24.67
CA GLU A 458 -0.95 14.18 25.61
C GLU A 458 -0.37 13.42 26.81
N ARG A 459 0.65 14.00 27.46
CA ARG A 459 1.22 13.47 28.70
C ARG A 459 2.08 14.48 29.45
N VAL A 460 1.75 14.73 30.71
CA VAL A 460 2.64 15.34 31.71
C VAL A 460 3.58 14.28 32.30
N HIS A 461 4.82 14.63 32.65
CA HIS A 461 5.72 13.79 33.44
C HIS A 461 6.40 14.52 34.61
N ALA A 462 6.65 13.77 35.69
CA ALA A 462 7.34 14.26 36.89
C ALA A 462 8.84 13.88 36.95
N GLN A 463 9.49 13.68 35.80
CA GLN A 463 10.94 13.43 35.70
C GLN A 463 11.71 14.76 35.52
N GLY A 464 12.88 14.88 36.13
CA GLY A 464 13.68 16.11 36.10
C GLY A 464 12.91 17.32 36.64
N ASP A 465 13.07 18.47 35.98
CA ASP A 465 12.29 19.70 36.21
C ASP A 465 10.83 19.64 35.65
N GLN A 466 10.35 18.45 35.26
CA GLN A 466 9.00 18.18 34.70
C GLN A 466 8.78 18.73 33.28
N GLY A 467 7.71 18.26 32.63
CA GLY A 467 7.39 18.65 31.25
C GLY A 467 6.09 18.03 30.73
N LEU A 468 5.55 18.65 29.67
CA LEU A 468 4.36 18.23 28.94
C LEU A 468 4.70 18.07 27.45
N ILE A 469 4.20 17.01 26.83
CA ILE A 469 4.21 16.80 25.38
C ILE A 469 2.85 16.34 24.88
N GLY A 470 2.42 16.83 23.72
CA GLY A 470 1.18 16.41 23.07
C GLY A 470 1.17 16.65 21.57
N ILE A 471 0.30 15.92 20.87
CA ILE A 471 0.05 16.06 19.43
C ILE A 471 -1.44 16.00 19.11
N ALA A 472 -1.81 16.76 18.09
CA ALA A 472 -3.08 16.67 17.38
C ALA A 472 -2.82 16.44 15.88
N THR A 473 -3.85 16.00 15.16
CA THR A 473 -3.85 15.92 13.70
C THR A 473 -5.01 16.74 13.15
N GLY A 474 -4.83 17.38 12.01
CA GLY A 474 -5.91 17.91 11.20
C GLY A 474 -5.63 17.64 9.72
N GLU A 475 -6.67 17.59 8.91
CA GLU A 475 -6.59 17.24 7.50
C GLU A 475 -6.65 18.51 6.64
N LEU A 476 -5.72 18.65 5.69
CA LEU A 476 -5.78 19.69 4.67
C LEU A 476 -6.15 19.05 3.33
N ALA A 477 -7.35 19.39 2.88
CA ALA A 477 -7.99 18.95 1.64
C ALA A 477 -7.16 19.29 0.38
N VAL A 478 -6.93 20.59 0.13
CA VAL A 478 -6.27 21.06 -1.10
C VAL A 478 -4.85 21.52 -0.82
N ALA A 479 -3.91 21.20 -1.72
CA ALA A 479 -2.52 21.68 -1.67
C ALA A 479 -2.49 23.21 -1.51
N GLY A 480 -2.01 23.69 -0.36
CA GLY A 480 -2.28 25.06 0.02
C GLY A 480 -1.76 25.49 1.38
N ALA A 481 -2.04 26.75 1.71
CA ALA A 481 -1.58 27.36 2.95
C ALA A 481 -2.53 27.05 4.11
N TYR A 482 -2.06 26.29 5.09
CA TYR A 482 -2.77 26.12 6.35
C TYR A 482 -2.33 27.18 7.38
N GLY A 483 -3.29 27.68 8.16
CA GLY A 483 -3.07 28.71 9.17
C GLY A 483 -2.19 28.25 10.35
N ALA A 484 -1.89 29.19 11.26
CA ALA A 484 -1.23 28.86 12.51
C ALA A 484 -2.15 28.02 13.41
N SER A 485 -1.58 27.00 14.05
CA SER A 485 -2.26 26.17 15.04
C SER A 485 -2.05 26.73 16.45
N THR A 486 -3.05 26.57 17.31
CA THR A 486 -2.97 26.93 18.74
C THR A 486 -3.55 25.83 19.61
N THR A 487 -3.05 25.73 20.84
CA THR A 487 -3.64 24.92 21.91
C THR A 487 -3.69 25.73 23.20
N THR A 488 -4.57 25.38 24.12
CA THR A 488 -4.77 26.04 25.41
C THR A 488 -4.04 25.28 26.51
N LEU A 489 -3.28 26.02 27.33
CA LEU A 489 -2.56 25.53 28.49
C LEU A 489 -2.65 26.58 29.61
N THR A 490 -2.77 26.15 30.88
CA THR A 490 -3.17 27.04 31.98
C THR A 490 -2.35 26.75 33.24
N PRO A 491 -1.44 27.66 33.64
CA PRO A 491 -1.39 29.08 33.28
C PRO A 491 -0.36 29.43 32.19
N SER A 492 -0.83 30.06 31.11
CA SER A 492 -0.11 30.54 29.88
C SER A 492 1.24 31.33 29.96
N GLY A 493 2.11 31.08 30.93
CA GLY A 493 3.42 31.73 31.14
C GLY A 493 4.65 30.89 30.73
N GLU A 494 4.42 29.65 30.30
CA GLU A 494 5.44 28.62 30.09
C GLU A 494 6.32 28.85 28.84
N ARG A 495 7.40 28.09 28.71
CA ARG A 495 8.20 27.99 27.48
C ARG A 495 7.61 26.94 26.56
N TRP A 496 7.60 27.27 25.28
CA TRP A 496 7.00 26.46 24.24
C TRP A 496 8.06 25.98 23.25
N GLY A 497 7.88 24.75 22.78
CA GLY A 497 8.43 24.24 21.53
C GLY A 497 7.31 23.58 20.74
N GLY A 498 7.02 24.04 19.54
CA GLY A 498 5.94 23.47 18.73
C GLY A 498 6.26 23.47 17.25
N MET A 499 5.70 22.51 16.52
CA MET A 499 5.84 22.43 15.07
C MET A 499 4.63 21.79 14.41
N THR A 500 4.40 22.14 13.14
CA THR A 500 3.51 21.42 12.24
C THR A 500 4.32 20.61 11.24
N ILE A 501 3.80 19.45 10.87
CA ILE A 501 4.40 18.47 9.96
C ILE A 501 3.28 18.01 9.03
N SER A 502 3.35 18.38 7.76
CA SER A 502 2.49 17.79 6.73
C SER A 502 3.09 16.48 6.27
N LEU A 503 2.29 15.41 6.29
CA LEU A 503 2.67 14.10 5.76
C LEU A 503 2.33 14.04 4.27
N ALA A 504 3.22 13.46 3.47
CA ALA A 504 2.98 13.23 2.05
C ALA A 504 2.12 11.97 1.84
N SER A 505 1.13 12.02 0.96
CA SER A 505 0.36 10.84 0.52
C SER A 505 1.23 9.88 -0.29
N ALA A 506 1.00 8.57 -0.19
CA ALA A 506 1.80 7.55 -0.87
C ALA A 506 1.39 7.39 -2.36
N ALA A 507 2.38 7.33 -3.26
CA ALA A 507 2.19 7.08 -4.69
C ALA A 507 3.17 6.00 -5.21
N VAL A 508 2.76 5.15 -6.15
CA VAL A 508 3.61 4.12 -6.78
C VAL A 508 4.10 4.55 -8.16
N ASN A 509 5.39 4.32 -8.45
CA ASN A 509 5.99 4.61 -9.77
C ASN A 509 5.84 3.41 -10.72
N THR A 510 4.84 3.43 -11.59
CA THR A 510 4.51 2.31 -12.49
C THR A 510 4.76 2.67 -13.97
N LEU A 511 5.14 1.67 -14.76
CA LEU A 511 5.58 1.84 -16.15
C LEU A 511 5.06 0.73 -17.06
N ASP A 512 4.16 1.07 -17.97
CA ASP A 512 3.64 0.14 -18.97
C ASP A 512 4.61 -0.09 -20.13
N VAL A 513 4.91 -1.35 -20.41
CA VAL A 513 5.46 -1.79 -21.70
C VAL A 513 4.30 -2.08 -22.64
N ASP A 514 3.99 -1.12 -23.51
CA ASP A 514 2.84 -1.13 -24.41
C ASP A 514 3.16 -1.69 -25.82
N THR A 515 4.42 -2.06 -26.10
CA THR A 515 4.86 -2.59 -27.40
C THR A 515 5.78 -3.81 -27.34
N ILE A 516 5.66 -4.70 -28.33
CA ILE A 516 6.63 -5.78 -28.60
C ILE A 516 7.90 -5.29 -29.33
N SER A 517 7.89 -4.04 -29.79
CA SER A 517 9.03 -3.40 -30.47
C SER A 517 10.12 -3.04 -29.48
N ASP A 518 11.36 -3.40 -29.78
CA ASP A 518 12.54 -2.99 -28.99
C ASP A 518 13.15 -1.72 -29.60
N ALA A 519 12.36 -0.65 -29.56
CA ALA A 519 12.77 0.73 -29.83
C ALA A 519 13.56 1.30 -28.64
N ALA A 520 14.19 2.46 -28.81
CA ALA A 520 15.10 3.03 -27.81
C ALA A 520 15.34 4.51 -28.13
N ASP A 521 14.27 5.28 -28.15
CA ASP A 521 14.21 6.67 -28.60
C ASP A 521 13.41 7.61 -27.68
N GLY A 522 12.80 7.11 -26.60
CA GLY A 522 12.28 7.93 -25.49
C GLY A 522 13.36 8.40 -24.48
N ASP A 523 13.02 9.40 -23.67
CA ASP A 523 13.93 9.96 -22.64
C ASP A 523 13.97 9.10 -21.38
N THR A 524 14.89 8.14 -21.37
CA THR A 524 15.08 7.20 -20.25
C THR A 524 15.85 7.79 -19.05
N THR A 525 15.93 9.11 -18.88
CA THR A 525 16.64 9.72 -17.73
C THR A 525 15.91 9.58 -16.39
N SER A 526 14.60 9.40 -16.40
CA SER A 526 13.77 8.93 -15.27
C SER A 526 12.44 8.37 -15.79
N ILE A 527 11.62 7.76 -14.92
CA ILE A 527 10.26 7.32 -15.23
C ILE A 527 9.42 8.49 -15.75
N SER A 528 9.41 9.61 -15.03
CA SER A 528 8.68 10.82 -15.43
C SER A 528 9.18 11.43 -16.75
N ALA A 529 10.48 11.33 -17.05
CA ALA A 529 11.02 11.79 -18.32
C ALA A 529 10.56 10.91 -19.50
N LEU A 530 10.52 9.59 -19.31
CA LEU A 530 10.08 8.63 -20.33
C LEU A 530 8.57 8.73 -20.60
N LEU A 531 7.76 8.99 -19.58
CA LEU A 531 6.33 9.25 -19.75
C LEU A 531 6.07 10.60 -20.47
N ALA A 532 6.94 11.59 -20.28
CA ALA A 532 6.85 12.90 -20.95
C ALA A 532 7.39 12.89 -22.40
N ASP A 533 8.37 12.04 -22.70
CA ASP A 533 8.89 11.81 -24.06
C ASP A 533 9.11 10.30 -24.30
N LYS A 534 8.03 9.63 -24.75
CA LYS A 534 8.03 8.23 -25.17
C LYS A 534 8.82 7.98 -26.47
N GLY A 535 9.43 9.00 -27.09
CA GLY A 535 10.13 8.86 -28.36
C GLY A 535 9.22 8.99 -29.59
N SER A 536 9.73 8.55 -30.74
CA SER A 536 9.14 8.85 -32.05
C SER A 536 8.05 7.88 -32.50
N ASP A 537 7.97 6.69 -31.91
CA ASP A 537 6.86 5.75 -32.14
C ASP A 537 5.69 5.94 -31.16
N GLY A 538 5.91 6.65 -30.05
CA GLY A 538 4.90 6.97 -29.04
C GLY A 538 4.60 5.82 -28.06
N PHE A 539 5.41 4.77 -28.09
CA PHE A 539 5.28 3.57 -27.26
C PHE A 539 6.47 3.47 -26.30
N ILE A 540 6.38 2.57 -25.32
CA ILE A 540 7.43 2.27 -24.36
C ILE A 540 7.86 0.81 -24.54
N SER A 541 9.10 0.62 -24.98
CA SER A 541 9.69 -0.72 -25.01
C SER A 541 10.09 -1.20 -23.62
N LEU A 542 10.19 -2.52 -23.46
CA LEU A 542 10.77 -3.15 -22.27
C LEU A 542 12.18 -2.61 -21.94
N ARG A 543 12.95 -2.20 -22.95
CA ARG A 543 14.29 -1.64 -22.74
C ARG A 543 14.20 -0.26 -22.10
N GLU A 544 13.29 0.58 -22.58
CA GLU A 544 13.11 1.94 -22.09
C GLU A 544 12.56 1.93 -20.67
N ALA A 545 11.52 1.14 -20.40
CA ALA A 545 10.99 0.94 -19.05
C ALA A 545 12.10 0.51 -18.07
N ILE A 546 12.83 -0.57 -18.37
CA ILE A 546 13.96 -1.03 -17.54
C ILE A 546 15.01 0.08 -17.35
N THR A 547 15.31 0.87 -18.38
CA THR A 547 16.35 1.91 -18.30
C THR A 547 15.90 3.11 -17.46
N ALA A 548 14.65 3.56 -17.63
CA ALA A 548 14.05 4.66 -16.87
C ALA A 548 13.88 4.32 -15.39
N THR A 549 13.37 3.11 -15.07
CA THR A 549 13.34 2.53 -13.72
C THR A 549 14.74 2.51 -13.09
N ASN A 550 15.75 1.94 -13.77
CA ASN A 550 17.12 1.89 -13.21
C ASN A 550 17.79 3.28 -13.05
N ASN A 551 17.28 4.33 -13.68
CA ASN A 551 17.77 5.71 -13.54
C ASN A 551 16.95 6.54 -12.55
N THR A 552 15.80 6.03 -12.08
CA THR A 552 14.94 6.68 -11.10
C THR A 552 15.34 6.28 -9.68
N ALA A 553 15.06 7.14 -8.72
CA ALA A 553 15.30 6.85 -7.31
C ALA A 553 14.01 6.26 -6.72
N ASN A 554 14.00 4.96 -6.46
CA ASN A 554 12.85 4.27 -5.85
C ASN A 554 12.54 4.78 -4.43
N GLY A 555 11.24 4.73 -4.07
CA GLY A 555 10.77 4.81 -2.69
C GLY A 555 10.93 3.49 -1.94
N ALA A 556 10.06 3.20 -0.95
CA ALA A 556 10.04 1.85 -0.34
C ALA A 556 9.22 0.84 -1.15
N THR A 557 8.29 1.28 -1.99
CA THR A 557 7.70 0.45 -3.04
C THR A 557 8.70 0.27 -4.20
N PRO A 558 8.83 -0.94 -4.78
CA PRO A 558 9.56 -1.13 -6.04
C PRO A 558 8.92 -0.30 -7.17
N ASP A 559 9.72 0.15 -8.15
CA ASP A 559 9.12 0.60 -9.41
C ASP A 559 8.59 -0.62 -10.16
N GLU A 560 7.37 -0.53 -10.68
CA GLU A 560 6.73 -1.64 -11.37
C GLU A 560 6.80 -1.49 -12.89
N ILE A 561 7.11 -2.59 -13.58
CA ILE A 561 7.12 -2.65 -15.05
C ILE A 561 6.06 -3.64 -15.50
N HIS A 562 4.95 -3.11 -15.99
CA HIS A 562 3.78 -3.84 -16.45
C HIS A 562 3.90 -4.14 -17.96
N PHE A 563 3.05 -5.02 -18.49
CA PHE A 563 3.07 -5.45 -19.90
C PHE A 563 1.70 -5.28 -20.58
N ASN A 564 1.28 -4.03 -20.75
CA ASN A 564 0.03 -3.65 -21.42
C ASN A 564 0.12 -3.73 -22.96
N ILE A 565 0.49 -4.90 -23.49
CA ILE A 565 0.70 -5.13 -24.92
C ILE A 565 -0.61 -5.56 -25.56
N ALA A 566 -1.18 -4.70 -26.41
CA ALA A 566 -2.47 -4.95 -27.06
C ALA A 566 -2.51 -6.24 -27.91
N GLY A 567 -3.54 -7.06 -27.70
CA GLY A 567 -3.84 -8.26 -28.49
C GLY A 567 -4.02 -9.53 -27.65
N ALA A 568 -4.61 -10.55 -28.25
CA ALA A 568 -4.88 -11.83 -27.58
C ALA A 568 -3.83 -12.90 -27.92
N GLY A 569 -3.38 -13.64 -26.90
CA GLY A 569 -2.44 -14.76 -27.04
C GLY A 569 -1.03 -14.45 -26.51
N PRO A 570 -0.07 -15.37 -26.70
CA PRO A 570 1.29 -15.22 -26.16
C PRO A 570 2.09 -14.15 -26.92
N HIS A 571 2.31 -13.01 -26.27
CA HIS A 571 3.20 -11.96 -26.76
C HIS A 571 4.67 -12.40 -26.72
N THR A 572 5.45 -12.02 -27.73
CA THR A 572 6.89 -12.34 -27.80
C THR A 572 7.69 -11.08 -28.06
N ILE A 573 8.27 -10.52 -27.01
CA ILE A 573 9.18 -9.37 -27.11
C ILE A 573 10.53 -9.86 -27.66
N GLN A 574 10.82 -9.50 -28.91
CA GLN A 574 12.10 -9.76 -29.54
C GLN A 574 13.09 -8.69 -29.08
N HIS A 575 13.73 -8.91 -27.93
CA HIS A 575 14.86 -8.08 -27.53
C HIS A 575 15.91 -8.11 -28.64
N LEU A 576 16.13 -6.97 -29.30
CA LEU A 576 17.30 -6.64 -30.11
C LEU A 576 18.50 -6.49 -29.19
N ALA A 577 18.81 -7.59 -28.50
CA ALA A 577 20.06 -7.77 -27.80
C ALA A 577 21.17 -7.41 -28.79
N ILE A 578 22.01 -6.45 -28.40
CA ILE A 578 23.32 -6.26 -29.01
C ILE A 578 24.17 -7.45 -28.55
N LEU A 579 23.82 -8.61 -29.10
CA LEU A 579 24.40 -9.90 -28.83
C LEU A 579 25.76 -9.87 -29.49
N HIS A 580 26.73 -9.33 -28.73
CA HIS A 580 28.15 -9.33 -29.07
C HIS A 580 28.48 -10.74 -29.55
N GLN A 581 28.71 -10.89 -30.86
CA GLN A 581 28.96 -12.18 -31.51
C GLN A 581 30.31 -12.75 -31.06
N THR A 582 30.34 -13.26 -29.84
CA THR A 582 31.42 -14.08 -29.31
C THR A 582 30.90 -15.50 -29.29
N MET A 583 30.77 -16.11 -30.47
CA MET A 583 30.48 -17.54 -30.60
C MET A 583 31.61 -18.34 -29.94
N VAL A 584 31.44 -18.67 -28.66
CA VAL A 584 32.29 -19.64 -27.97
C VAL A 584 31.95 -21.01 -28.54
N THR A 585 32.77 -21.47 -29.50
CA THR A 585 32.64 -22.77 -30.15
C THR A 585 33.03 -23.90 -29.17
N MET A 586 32.11 -24.24 -28.25
CA MET A 586 32.22 -25.39 -27.36
C MET A 586 32.01 -26.70 -28.13
N THR A 587 32.97 -27.08 -28.97
CA THR A 587 32.93 -28.39 -29.66
C THR A 587 33.09 -29.53 -28.65
N ARG A 588 31.97 -30.20 -28.31
CA ARG A 588 31.87 -31.30 -27.33
C ARG A 588 32.72 -32.51 -27.77
N ARG A 589 34.01 -32.52 -27.40
CA ARG A 589 35.00 -33.50 -27.90
C ARG A 589 34.86 -34.88 -27.23
N ARG A 590 33.88 -35.69 -27.68
CA ARG A 590 33.75 -37.12 -27.32
C ARG A 590 35.10 -37.84 -27.53
N LYS A 591 35.63 -38.49 -26.48
CA LYS A 591 36.81 -39.37 -26.55
C LYS A 591 36.51 -40.62 -27.39
N ARG A 592 36.82 -40.60 -28.69
CA ARG A 592 37.02 -41.85 -29.47
C ARG A 592 38.52 -42.13 -29.61
N LYS A 593 38.95 -43.32 -29.20
CA LYS A 593 40.29 -43.85 -29.49
C LYS A 593 40.50 -43.83 -31.01
N LYS A 594 41.58 -43.21 -31.49
CA LYS A 594 42.07 -43.36 -32.86
C LYS A 594 43.50 -43.90 -32.83
N THR A 595 43.68 -45.08 -33.40
CA THR A 595 44.97 -45.64 -33.79
C THR A 595 45.64 -44.73 -34.83
N THR A 596 46.94 -44.49 -34.66
CA THR A 596 47.87 -43.92 -35.66
C THR A 596 48.31 -45.04 -36.64
N PRO A 597 49.05 -44.79 -37.75
CA PRO A 597 49.90 -43.63 -38.12
C PRO A 597 49.50 -43.01 -39.49
N ILE A 598 50.11 -41.92 -40.00
CA ILE A 598 51.49 -41.77 -40.54
C ILE A 598 51.86 -40.27 -40.64
N GLN A 599 53.11 -39.92 -40.26
CA GLN A 599 54.04 -38.84 -40.73
C GLN A 599 53.49 -37.50 -41.32
N SER A 600 54.14 -36.33 -41.31
CA SER A 600 55.36 -35.71 -40.72
C SER A 600 55.37 -34.23 -41.23
N MET A 601 55.96 -33.18 -40.63
CA MET A 601 56.86 -33.05 -39.48
C MET A 601 56.68 -31.68 -38.75
N LYS A 602 57.35 -31.53 -37.59
CA LYS A 602 57.81 -30.30 -36.91
C LYS A 602 57.56 -28.93 -37.59
N ASN A 603 56.95 -28.01 -36.84
CA ASN A 603 57.65 -26.74 -36.54
C ASN A 603 57.39 -26.25 -35.11
N ARG A 604 58.33 -25.51 -34.53
CA ARG A 604 58.32 -24.99 -33.14
C ARG A 604 58.51 -23.48 -33.13
N ASN A 605 58.18 -22.86 -31.99
CA ASN A 605 58.64 -21.54 -31.52
C ASN A 605 58.04 -20.30 -32.21
N ARG A 606 57.86 -19.14 -31.52
CA ARG A 606 57.74 -18.80 -30.08
C ARG A 606 57.34 -17.31 -29.93
N SER A 607 56.84 -16.95 -28.73
CA SER A 607 57.13 -15.69 -28.03
C SER A 607 56.45 -14.36 -28.47
N THR A 608 55.32 -14.05 -27.82
CA THR A 608 54.94 -12.70 -27.32
C THR A 608 53.77 -12.86 -26.33
N SER A 609 53.59 -12.06 -25.27
CA SER A 609 54.53 -11.56 -24.27
C SER A 609 53.74 -11.26 -22.98
N LEU A 610 53.98 -11.99 -21.88
CA LEU A 610 53.24 -11.85 -20.60
C LEU A 610 53.56 -10.56 -19.81
N THR A 611 54.37 -9.66 -20.36
CA THR A 611 54.87 -8.46 -19.67
C THR A 611 53.84 -7.33 -19.56
N THR A 612 52.82 -7.30 -20.41
CA THR A 612 51.79 -6.24 -20.42
C THR A 612 50.84 -6.35 -19.23
N VAL A 613 50.35 -7.56 -18.93
CA VAL A 613 49.38 -7.81 -17.84
C VAL A 613 49.98 -7.54 -16.46
N ALA A 614 51.27 -7.85 -16.27
CA ALA A 614 51.96 -7.65 -15.00
C ALA A 614 52.17 -6.16 -14.63
N ARG A 615 52.16 -5.23 -15.60
CA ARG A 615 52.22 -3.79 -15.32
C ARG A 615 50.89 -3.22 -14.83
N ALA A 616 49.78 -3.58 -15.50
CA ALA A 616 48.45 -3.05 -15.15
C ALA A 616 48.02 -3.38 -13.71
N VAL A 617 48.41 -4.55 -13.19
CA VAL A 617 48.11 -4.97 -11.81
C VAL A 617 48.98 -4.23 -10.77
N ALA A 618 50.18 -3.78 -11.14
CA ALA A 618 51.08 -3.07 -10.24
C ALA A 618 50.61 -1.62 -10.01
N ASP A 619 50.21 -0.91 -11.07
CA ASP A 619 49.80 0.50 -10.98
C ASP A 619 48.51 0.67 -10.16
N ARG A 620 47.54 -0.24 -10.31
CA ARG A 620 46.26 -0.20 -9.58
C ARG A 620 46.41 -0.45 -8.06
N ALA A 621 47.50 -1.08 -7.63
CA ALA A 621 47.81 -1.29 -6.22
C ALA A 621 48.48 -0.08 -5.54
N SER A 622 48.97 0.91 -6.30
CA SER A 622 49.70 2.08 -5.77
C SER A 622 48.80 3.08 -5.04
N HIS A 623 47.51 3.12 -5.38
CA HIS A 623 46.58 4.19 -5.04
C HIS A 623 45.83 4.00 -3.71
N LEU A 624 45.89 2.82 -3.07
CA LEU A 624 44.98 2.45 -1.98
C LEU A 624 45.58 2.35 -0.56
N THR A 625 46.82 2.81 -0.30
CA THR A 625 47.38 2.78 1.08
C THR A 625 48.24 3.99 1.47
N LYS A 626 47.77 4.79 2.44
CA LYS A 626 48.50 5.95 3.03
C LYS A 626 49.59 5.58 4.06
N HIS A 627 49.84 4.30 4.38
CA HIS A 627 50.83 3.89 5.40
C HIS A 627 52.11 3.24 4.84
N SER A 628 53.24 3.90 5.08
CA SER A 628 54.59 3.53 4.58
C SER A 628 55.19 2.21 5.12
N ARG A 629 54.57 1.58 6.13
CA ARG A 629 54.98 0.25 6.63
C ARG A 629 54.50 -0.89 5.72
N TRP A 630 53.29 -0.80 5.14
CA TRP A 630 52.72 -1.84 4.29
C TRP A 630 53.45 -2.02 2.95
N ARG A 631 53.91 -0.93 2.34
CA ARG A 631 54.74 -0.95 1.11
C ARG A 631 56.01 -1.82 1.25
N ARG A 632 56.65 -1.83 2.42
CA ARG A 632 57.86 -2.65 2.66
C ARG A 632 57.54 -4.15 2.80
N LEU A 633 56.43 -4.50 3.45
CA LEU A 633 55.98 -5.89 3.60
C LEU A 633 55.55 -6.52 2.25
N LEU A 634 54.81 -5.78 1.42
CA LEU A 634 54.35 -6.26 0.12
C LEU A 634 55.52 -6.50 -0.85
N ALA A 635 56.46 -5.55 -0.93
CA ALA A 635 57.65 -5.67 -1.77
C ALA A 635 58.55 -6.86 -1.37
N HIS A 636 58.63 -7.18 -0.07
CA HIS A 636 59.42 -8.31 0.42
C HIS A 636 58.76 -9.68 0.12
N ARG A 637 57.42 -9.76 0.16
CA ARG A 637 56.68 -10.97 -0.23
C ARG A 637 56.71 -11.21 -1.76
N LEU A 638 56.57 -10.17 -2.57
CA LEU A 638 56.63 -10.28 -4.04
C LEU A 638 58.01 -10.74 -4.53
N ARG A 639 59.11 -10.29 -3.90
CA ARG A 639 60.46 -10.79 -4.21
C ARG A 639 60.65 -12.28 -3.86
N ALA A 640 59.96 -12.81 -2.84
CA ALA A 640 60.05 -14.21 -2.44
C ALA A 640 59.33 -15.18 -3.41
N LEU A 641 58.29 -14.72 -4.12
CA LEU A 641 57.50 -15.54 -5.05
C LEU A 641 58.18 -15.79 -6.40
N SER A 642 59.15 -14.97 -6.79
CA SER A 642 59.87 -15.09 -8.07
C SER A 642 60.89 -16.25 -8.18
N LYS A 643 61.05 -17.08 -7.13
CA LYS A 643 62.16 -18.05 -7.01
C LYS A 643 61.77 -19.51 -6.67
N LYS A 644 60.54 -19.96 -6.94
CA LYS A 644 60.15 -21.39 -6.73
C LYS A 644 59.49 -22.04 -7.96
N PRO A 645 59.78 -23.32 -8.29
CA PRO A 645 59.17 -24.01 -9.42
C PRO A 645 57.67 -24.30 -9.22
N ILE A 646 56.90 -24.16 -10.31
CA ILE A 646 55.43 -24.04 -10.31
C ILE A 646 54.64 -25.31 -9.88
N ARG A 647 55.28 -26.46 -9.64
CA ARG A 647 54.56 -27.73 -9.39
C ARG A 647 54.10 -28.00 -7.94
N SER A 648 54.47 -27.19 -6.94
CA SER A 648 53.94 -27.35 -5.56
C SER A 648 52.92 -26.28 -5.14
N ALA A 649 52.64 -25.28 -5.97
CA ALA A 649 51.73 -24.18 -5.62
C ALA A 649 50.24 -24.58 -5.72
N CYS A 650 49.86 -25.33 -6.77
CA CYS A 650 48.45 -25.67 -7.03
C CYS A 650 47.81 -26.57 -5.96
N LYS A 651 48.59 -27.35 -5.20
CA LYS A 651 48.04 -28.18 -4.11
C LYS A 651 47.70 -27.40 -2.83
N ASN A 652 48.29 -26.22 -2.61
CA ASN A 652 48.00 -25.42 -1.41
C ASN A 652 46.90 -24.37 -1.61
N TRP A 653 46.59 -23.97 -2.85
CA TRP A 653 45.48 -23.04 -3.10
C TRP A 653 44.10 -23.69 -2.86
N SER A 654 43.91 -24.95 -3.29
CA SER A 654 42.65 -25.68 -3.08
C SER A 654 42.26 -25.84 -1.61
N ASN A 655 43.23 -25.86 -0.70
CA ASN A 655 43.00 -26.06 0.74
C ASN A 655 42.83 -24.74 1.53
N ILE A 656 43.03 -23.58 0.88
CA ILE A 656 42.88 -22.26 1.51
C ILE A 656 41.49 -21.68 1.25
N CYS A 657 40.94 -21.85 0.03
CA CYS A 657 39.57 -21.41 -0.27
C CYS A 657 38.52 -22.14 0.59
N VAL A 658 38.63 -23.48 0.70
CA VAL A 658 37.71 -24.34 1.49
C VAL A 658 37.73 -24.03 3.01
N ARG A 659 38.66 -23.21 3.51
CA ARG A 659 38.72 -22.77 4.92
C ARG A 659 38.36 -21.30 5.14
N ALA A 660 37.98 -20.58 4.09
CA ALA A 660 37.47 -19.21 4.16
C ALA A 660 35.93 -19.14 4.09
N GLU A 661 35.26 -20.20 3.64
CA GLU A 661 33.78 -20.33 3.60
C GLU A 661 33.19 -21.04 4.84
N GLN A 662 33.96 -21.21 5.92
CA GLN A 662 33.51 -21.82 7.18
C GLN A 662 34.02 -21.07 8.43
N ARG A 663 34.11 -19.74 8.36
CA ARG A 663 34.42 -18.85 9.49
C ARG A 663 33.80 -17.47 9.31
#